data_AF-A0A2E2M4J3-F1
#
_entry.id   AF-A0A2E2M4J3-F1
#
_cell.length_a   1.000
_cell.length_b   1.000
_cell.length_c   1.000
_cell.angle_alpha   90.00
_cell.angle_beta   90.00
_cell.angle_gamma   90.00
#
_symmetry.space_group_name_H-M   'P 1'
#
loop_
_entity.id
_entity.type
_entity.pdbx_description
1 polymer ?
#
loop_
_entity_poly.entity_id
_entity_poly.type
_entity_poly.pdbx_seq_one_letter_code
_entity_poly.pdbx_strand_id
1 'polypeptide(L)'
;MGRTRCAPRTLFTQTGDCSKSHSSKNGGVTIFDRRLVQGGPASACRGATGGAIVGSSRGTVQFMETVEQSALPRTIEAIYSYFNGEQEFTELMRDLEAFLSVGAGAPVFTGELDSHFRIANELARTLSPGAEFRYKLLVEGPALRLVFDRALCVVAQSESARTTFGDLDSLGISLREEMPVSRYETPITEAARARKILLEHLSGPVTEAVVALFSQDPEQGTADADGEMRSFVRLPEDGGFVSLSRYSNPDVVTVTLPAPNWGEHIAEMLRRSLGLSRSETEVLELMIVGRSNVEISKERNRSIDTVKSQTQSIFRKLGVTSRVEAVQVVKDITSLAALSGAPPPAAVAMSRAKTSISFAHDPSAWRIEEIGGRELSYVHYPAGSGAPEPGRCVIMFHGLLQSPELSDRTQHAFRRAGYHFIGVSKPGYGASARAPRDPGFIRTYLDDTRRVAARHGFKRPVLLGHLFGAQAAVEYGVETPDEVSGLVFCSGYYPLQIAENLMPIGAVQKLAMSSGVCSWAAHQFIAHTGLAYLRYGGTQRYLDALAERSAADRKLMKDFEICAILHAGLRHTTIMGASAFLADTDAGRHDWSDRLAQIAIPTVMLHGDTDPAVNPKLARIAASRITGCRFEEIPEAGQQLLHTMPEKVVAAIDEVRRREE
;
A
#
# COMPACT_ATOMS: atom_id res chain seq x y z
N MET A 1 -26.39 -40.27 28.95
CA MET A 1 -26.71 -41.65 28.51
C MET A 1 -26.61 -41.65 26.99
N GLY A 2 -25.46 -41.99 26.40
CA GLY A 2 -25.10 -43.33 25.89
C GLY A 2 -24.96 -43.21 24.35
N ARG A 3 -23.77 -42.90 23.79
CA ARG A 3 -22.67 -43.79 23.35
C ARG A 3 -23.08 -44.96 22.43
N THR A 4 -22.61 -44.89 21.17
CA THR A 4 -22.03 -45.98 20.33
C THR A 4 -21.37 -45.30 19.11
N ARG A 5 -20.04 -45.27 18.90
CA ARG A 5 -19.07 -46.32 18.43
C ARG A 5 -19.51 -46.96 17.10
N CYS A 6 -18.71 -47.27 16.09
CA CYS A 6 -17.28 -47.16 15.74
C CYS A 6 -17.16 -47.53 14.23
N ALA A 7 -16.07 -47.15 13.57
CA ALA A 7 -15.64 -47.48 12.19
C ALA A 7 -15.29 -49.00 11.99
N PRO A 8 -14.55 -49.50 10.96
CA PRO A 8 -14.14 -49.00 9.62
C PRO A 8 -14.31 -50.06 8.50
N ARG A 9 -13.91 -49.79 7.24
CA ARG A 9 -13.47 -50.85 6.29
C ARG A 9 -12.54 -50.35 5.18
N THR A 10 -11.53 -51.16 4.92
CA THR A 10 -10.30 -50.97 4.15
C THR A 10 -10.37 -51.61 2.75
N LEU A 11 -9.51 -51.09 1.85
CA LEU A 11 -8.76 -51.76 0.77
C LEU A 11 -9.50 -52.50 -0.36
N PHE A 12 -9.25 -52.08 -1.61
CA PHE A 12 -8.89 -52.99 -2.72
C PHE A 12 -7.97 -52.30 -3.74
N THR A 13 -6.82 -52.95 -3.97
CA THR A 13 -5.87 -52.78 -5.08
C THR A 13 -6.04 -53.95 -6.05
N GLN A 14 -5.86 -53.73 -7.36
CA GLN A 14 -5.28 -54.63 -8.41
C GLN A 14 -5.60 -54.01 -9.80
N THR A 15 -4.65 -53.53 -10.61
CA THR A 15 -3.64 -54.20 -11.51
C THR A 15 -4.22 -54.93 -12.73
N GLY A 16 -3.66 -54.63 -13.92
CA GLY A 16 -3.79 -55.40 -15.18
C GLY A 16 -4.21 -54.53 -16.38
N ASP A 17 -3.36 -53.76 -17.05
CA ASP A 17 -2.27 -54.12 -17.98
C ASP A 17 -2.73 -54.39 -19.43
N CYS A 18 -2.29 -53.55 -20.37
CA CYS A 18 -2.10 -53.90 -21.79
C CYS A 18 -1.21 -52.87 -22.52
N SER A 19 0.09 -53.02 -22.29
CA SER A 19 1.22 -52.99 -23.24
C SER A 19 1.12 -52.36 -24.65
N LYS A 20 2.18 -51.57 -24.93
CA LYS A 20 3.02 -51.42 -26.16
C LYS A 20 2.42 -50.60 -27.32
N SER A 21 3.15 -49.69 -27.98
CA SER A 21 4.60 -49.64 -28.33
C SER A 21 5.06 -48.20 -28.62
N HIS A 22 6.18 -47.73 -28.04
CA HIS A 22 7.45 -47.34 -28.70
C HIS A 22 7.36 -46.18 -29.73
N SER A 23 8.24 -45.16 -29.76
CA SER A 23 9.51 -44.89 -29.08
C SER A 23 9.99 -43.47 -29.44
N SER A 24 10.52 -42.72 -28.45
CA SER A 24 11.83 -42.01 -28.42
C SER A 24 12.19 -41.06 -29.60
N LYS A 25 12.79 -39.88 -29.44
CA LYS A 25 13.75 -39.36 -28.45
C LYS A 25 14.04 -37.88 -28.76
N ASN A 26 14.25 -37.10 -27.69
CA ASN A 26 15.19 -35.99 -27.47
C ASN A 26 15.81 -35.16 -28.61
N GLY A 27 15.96 -33.86 -28.29
CA GLY A 27 16.91 -32.90 -28.88
C GLY A 27 16.15 -31.68 -29.38
N GLY A 28 16.32 -30.46 -28.88
CA GLY A 28 17.53 -29.77 -28.49
C GLY A 28 17.34 -28.33 -28.95
N VAL A 29 17.35 -27.39 -28.00
CA VAL A 29 17.24 -25.95 -28.24
C VAL A 29 18.40 -25.50 -29.14
N THR A 30 18.10 -24.79 -30.23
CA THR A 30 19.13 -24.12 -31.04
C THR A 30 18.71 -22.67 -31.31
N ILE A 31 19.59 -21.77 -30.91
CA ILE A 31 19.61 -20.33 -31.16
C ILE A 31 20.14 -20.10 -32.59
N PHE A 32 19.49 -19.26 -33.40
CA PHE A 32 20.07 -18.59 -34.59
C PHE A 32 19.35 -17.25 -34.77
N ASP A 33 19.99 -16.11 -34.51
CA ASP A 33 21.03 -15.37 -35.26
C ASP A 33 20.44 -14.38 -36.29
N ARG A 34 20.88 -13.14 -36.14
CA ARG A 34 20.59 -11.97 -36.96
C ARG A 34 21.33 -12.09 -38.29
N ARG A 35 20.66 -11.79 -39.40
CA ARG A 35 21.24 -10.99 -40.51
C ARG A 35 20.19 -10.60 -41.57
N LEU A 36 20.18 -9.29 -41.83
CA LEU A 36 20.08 -8.62 -43.14
C LEU A 36 18.85 -8.86 -44.02
N VAL A 37 18.03 -7.81 -44.19
CA VAL A 37 17.81 -7.17 -45.50
C VAL A 37 17.64 -5.65 -45.30
N GLN A 38 18.45 -4.88 -46.04
CA GLN A 38 18.39 -3.42 -46.18
C GLN A 38 17.31 -3.00 -47.18
N GLY A 39 16.71 -1.82 -46.99
CA GLY A 39 16.04 -1.07 -48.06
C GLY A 39 15.02 -0.04 -47.57
N GLY A 40 15.43 1.23 -47.42
CA GLY A 40 14.51 2.38 -47.47
C GLY A 40 14.61 3.08 -48.83
N PRO A 41 14.10 4.32 -49.01
CA PRO A 41 12.97 5.01 -48.37
C PRO A 41 12.06 5.76 -49.41
N ALA A 42 11.20 6.68 -48.93
CA ALA A 42 10.45 7.74 -49.65
C ALA A 42 9.02 7.37 -50.16
N SER A 43 7.97 8.21 -50.17
CA SER A 43 7.79 9.65 -49.92
C SER A 43 6.29 10.01 -49.74
N ALA A 44 6.03 11.07 -48.97
CA ALA A 44 5.10 12.21 -49.17
C ALA A 44 3.63 12.03 -49.66
N CYS A 45 2.69 12.37 -48.75
CA CYS A 45 1.72 13.48 -48.81
C CYS A 45 0.60 13.62 -49.88
N ARG A 46 -0.60 13.95 -49.35
CA ARG A 46 -1.76 14.75 -49.84
C ARG A 46 -2.96 14.03 -50.51
N GLY A 47 -4.12 14.17 -49.85
CA GLY A 47 -5.22 14.98 -50.42
C GLY A 47 -6.51 14.27 -50.89
N ALA A 48 -7.58 14.56 -50.15
CA ALA A 48 -8.95 14.87 -50.63
C ALA A 48 -10.01 13.76 -50.88
N THR A 49 -11.11 13.94 -50.13
CA THR A 49 -12.53 13.87 -50.51
C THR A 49 -13.22 12.55 -50.85
N GLY A 50 -14.22 12.23 -50.02
CA GLY A 50 -15.61 12.01 -50.44
C GLY A 50 -15.94 10.72 -51.20
N GLY A 51 -16.46 9.72 -50.49
CA GLY A 51 -17.14 8.59 -51.11
C GLY A 51 -17.75 7.67 -50.05
N ALA A 52 -19.07 7.69 -49.93
CA ALA A 52 -19.80 6.67 -49.18
C ALA A 52 -19.55 5.30 -49.82
N ILE A 53 -19.01 4.35 -49.05
CA ILE A 53 -18.89 2.94 -49.46
C ILE A 53 -19.53 2.09 -48.36
N VAL A 54 -20.71 1.56 -48.66
CA VAL A 54 -21.20 0.34 -48.05
C VAL A 54 -20.29 -0.77 -48.53
N GLY A 55 -19.41 -1.29 -47.65
CA GLY A 55 -18.41 -2.28 -48.06
C GLY A 55 -17.60 -2.90 -46.92
N SER A 56 -17.96 -4.15 -46.61
CA SER A 56 -17.18 -5.20 -45.95
C SER A 56 -17.05 -5.17 -44.41
N SER A 57 -17.90 -5.96 -43.75
CA SER A 57 -17.63 -6.52 -42.41
C SER A 57 -16.34 -7.35 -42.37
N ARG A 58 -15.83 -7.83 -43.52
CA ARG A 58 -14.56 -8.55 -43.62
C ARG A 58 -13.32 -7.65 -43.44
N GLY A 59 -13.33 -6.40 -43.92
CA GLY A 59 -12.19 -5.49 -43.77
C GLY A 59 -11.97 -5.04 -42.33
N THR A 60 -13.05 -4.80 -41.58
CA THR A 60 -13.00 -4.44 -40.16
C THR A 60 -12.57 -5.61 -39.28
N VAL A 61 -13.06 -6.82 -39.57
CA VAL A 61 -12.66 -8.06 -38.86
C VAL A 61 -11.18 -8.37 -39.11
N GLN A 62 -10.72 -8.26 -40.36
CA GLN A 62 -9.32 -8.53 -40.73
C GLN A 62 -8.37 -7.47 -40.15
N PHE A 63 -8.78 -6.20 -40.04
CA PHE A 63 -8.02 -5.15 -39.36
C PHE A 63 -7.95 -5.36 -37.84
N MET A 64 -9.06 -5.76 -37.19
CA MET A 64 -9.09 -6.11 -35.77
C MET A 64 -8.23 -7.35 -35.45
N GLU A 65 -8.30 -8.40 -36.27
CA GLU A 65 -7.43 -9.59 -36.15
C GLU A 65 -5.94 -9.22 -36.27
N THR A 66 -5.58 -8.30 -37.18
CA THR A 66 -4.18 -7.89 -37.38
C THR A 66 -3.66 -7.04 -36.22
N VAL A 67 -4.50 -6.19 -35.62
CA VAL A 67 -4.15 -5.41 -34.42
C VAL A 67 -3.98 -6.34 -33.21
N GLU A 68 -4.91 -7.28 -32.99
CA GLU A 68 -4.84 -8.27 -31.92
C GLU A 68 -3.58 -9.16 -31.99
N GLN A 69 -3.18 -9.60 -33.20
CA GLN A 69 -1.97 -10.40 -33.39
C GLN A 69 -0.66 -9.65 -33.09
N SER A 70 -0.64 -8.31 -33.26
CA SER A 70 0.55 -7.49 -32.97
C SER A 70 0.66 -7.05 -31.50
N ALA A 71 -0.48 -6.98 -30.79
CA ALA A 71 -0.61 -6.54 -29.41
C ALA A 71 -0.28 -7.62 -28.37
N LEU A 72 -0.62 -8.88 -28.70
CA LEU A 72 -0.46 -10.01 -27.79
C LEU A 72 0.99 -10.25 -27.34
N PRO A 73 2.00 -10.34 -28.24
CA PRO A 73 3.39 -10.56 -27.82
C PRO A 73 3.93 -9.43 -26.94
N ARG A 74 3.59 -8.17 -27.22
CA ARG A 74 4.04 -7.00 -26.45
C ARG A 74 3.40 -6.95 -25.07
N THR A 75 2.13 -7.32 -24.97
CA THR A 75 1.43 -7.40 -23.67
C THR A 75 2.06 -8.48 -22.78
N ILE A 76 2.38 -9.64 -23.37
CA ILE A 76 3.07 -10.73 -22.67
C ILE A 76 4.47 -10.28 -22.22
N GLU A 77 5.23 -9.64 -23.11
CA GLU A 77 6.55 -9.07 -22.81
C GLU A 77 6.47 -8.09 -21.63
N ALA A 78 5.54 -7.13 -21.66
CA ALA A 78 5.35 -6.19 -20.56
C ALA A 78 5.05 -6.90 -19.22
N ILE A 79 4.16 -7.90 -19.20
CA ILE A 79 3.84 -8.65 -17.97
C ILE A 79 5.11 -9.29 -17.37
N TYR A 80 5.95 -9.94 -18.19
CA TYR A 80 7.11 -10.67 -17.69
C TYR A 80 8.36 -9.79 -17.46
N SER A 81 8.54 -8.70 -18.22
CA SER A 81 9.58 -7.70 -17.97
C SER A 81 9.41 -7.04 -16.60
N TYR A 82 8.17 -6.90 -16.11
CA TYR A 82 7.93 -6.49 -14.72
C TYR A 82 8.60 -7.45 -13.73
N PHE A 83 8.41 -8.76 -13.89
CA PHE A 83 9.01 -9.76 -12.99
C PHE A 83 10.54 -9.84 -13.08
N ASN A 84 11.13 -9.44 -14.21
CA ASN A 84 12.57 -9.31 -14.38
C ASN A 84 13.13 -8.03 -13.76
N GLY A 85 12.28 -7.14 -13.23
CA GLY A 85 12.67 -5.85 -12.67
C GLY A 85 13.11 -4.84 -13.73
N GLU A 86 12.77 -5.05 -15.00
CA GLU A 86 13.11 -4.16 -16.12
C GLU A 86 12.23 -2.90 -16.13
N GLN A 87 11.07 -2.93 -15.47
CA GLN A 87 10.12 -1.82 -15.40
C GLN A 87 9.39 -1.73 -14.05
N GLU A 88 8.92 -0.54 -13.71
CA GLU A 88 8.08 -0.31 -12.53
C GLU A 88 6.59 -0.62 -12.78
N PHE A 89 5.80 -0.70 -11.70
CA PHE A 89 4.37 -0.98 -11.82
C PHE A 89 3.63 0.08 -12.64
N THR A 90 3.91 1.37 -12.44
CA THR A 90 3.23 2.43 -13.19
C THR A 90 3.58 2.41 -14.68
N GLU A 91 4.77 1.94 -15.04
CA GLU A 91 5.19 1.73 -16.44
C GLU A 91 4.47 0.54 -17.05
N LEU A 92 4.44 -0.60 -16.34
CA LEU A 92 3.62 -1.75 -16.70
C LEU A 92 2.17 -1.34 -16.97
N MET A 93 1.56 -0.51 -16.11
CA MET A 93 0.18 -0.06 -16.31
C MET A 93 0.02 0.82 -17.55
N ARG A 94 0.99 1.65 -17.92
CA ARG A 94 0.93 2.44 -19.16
C ARG A 94 1.10 1.55 -20.39
N ASP A 95 2.01 0.59 -20.33
CA ASP A 95 2.24 -0.38 -21.41
C ASP A 95 1.02 -1.26 -21.62
N LEU A 96 0.41 -1.76 -20.54
CA LEU A 96 -0.86 -2.49 -20.63
C LEU A 96 -1.98 -1.61 -21.19
N GLU A 97 -2.09 -0.33 -20.83
CA GLU A 97 -3.10 0.57 -21.41
C GLU A 97 -2.86 0.78 -22.91
N ALA A 98 -1.59 0.86 -23.34
CA ALA A 98 -1.21 1.10 -24.72
C ALA A 98 -1.33 -0.15 -25.61
N PHE A 99 -1.04 -1.33 -25.07
CA PHE A 99 -0.96 -2.57 -25.84
C PHE A 99 -2.25 -3.38 -25.81
N LEU A 100 -3.05 -3.32 -24.74
CA LEU A 100 -4.31 -4.06 -24.71
C LEU A 100 -5.26 -3.51 -25.78
N SER A 101 -5.71 -4.40 -26.66
CA SER A 101 -6.75 -4.09 -27.64
C SER A 101 -7.96 -3.49 -26.94
N VAL A 102 -8.52 -2.42 -27.52
CA VAL A 102 -9.74 -1.80 -27.04
C VAL A 102 -10.91 -2.37 -27.85
N GLY A 103 -11.79 -3.11 -27.17
CA GLY A 103 -13.05 -3.61 -27.75
C GLY A 103 -14.10 -2.50 -27.78
N ALA A 104 -15.33 -2.79 -27.36
CA ALA A 104 -16.35 -1.78 -27.06
C ALA A 104 -15.91 -0.87 -25.89
N GLY A 105 -14.91 0.00 -26.12
CA GLY A 105 -14.43 1.01 -25.19
C GLY A 105 -13.63 0.51 -23.98
N ALA A 106 -13.52 -0.81 -23.79
CA ALA A 106 -12.81 -1.45 -22.67
C ALA A 106 -11.61 -2.29 -23.15
N PRO A 107 -10.55 -2.42 -22.33
CA PRO A 107 -9.43 -3.33 -22.62
C PRO A 107 -9.89 -4.79 -22.67
N VAL A 108 -9.40 -5.54 -23.66
CA VAL A 108 -9.70 -6.97 -23.82
C VAL A 108 -8.63 -7.82 -23.14
N PHE A 109 -9.02 -8.59 -22.12
CA PHE A 109 -8.13 -9.45 -21.33
C PHE A 109 -8.28 -10.96 -21.64
N THR A 110 -9.04 -11.32 -22.66
CA THR A 110 -9.50 -12.69 -22.91
C THR A 110 -8.57 -13.50 -23.82
N GLY A 111 -8.84 -14.80 -23.97
CA GLY A 111 -8.08 -15.70 -24.85
C GLY A 111 -6.77 -16.14 -24.21
N GLU A 112 -5.68 -16.09 -24.98
CA GLU A 112 -4.34 -16.51 -24.53
C GLU A 112 -3.83 -15.64 -23.35
N LEU A 113 -4.18 -14.34 -23.33
CA LEU A 113 -3.80 -13.41 -22.26
C LEU A 113 -4.28 -13.83 -20.87
N ASP A 114 -5.49 -14.39 -20.76
CA ASP A 114 -6.04 -14.78 -19.45
C ASP A 114 -5.18 -15.87 -18.80
N SER A 115 -4.60 -16.77 -19.60
CA SER A 115 -3.66 -17.78 -19.11
C SER A 115 -2.35 -17.17 -18.58
N HIS A 116 -1.80 -16.18 -19.27
CA HIS A 116 -0.62 -15.45 -18.82
C HIS A 116 -0.89 -14.64 -17.56
N PHE A 117 -2.05 -14.00 -17.43
CA PHE A 117 -2.44 -13.31 -16.20
C PHE A 117 -2.59 -14.25 -15.00
N ARG A 118 -3.07 -15.49 -15.20
CA ARG A 118 -3.10 -16.50 -14.12
C ARG A 118 -1.70 -16.87 -13.66
N ILE A 119 -0.78 -17.14 -14.60
CA ILE A 119 0.63 -17.42 -14.30
C ILE A 119 1.27 -16.21 -13.60
N ALA A 120 1.09 -15.01 -14.14
CA ALA A 120 1.59 -13.78 -13.56
C ALA A 120 1.01 -13.52 -12.17
N ASN A 121 -0.25 -13.84 -11.91
CA ASN A 121 -0.84 -13.75 -10.57
C ASN A 121 -0.17 -14.74 -9.59
N GLU A 122 0.09 -15.98 -10.00
CA GLU A 122 0.83 -16.95 -9.17
C GLU A 122 2.25 -16.44 -8.85
N LEU A 123 2.93 -15.89 -9.86
CA LEU A 123 4.23 -15.22 -9.70
C LEU A 123 4.11 -14.00 -8.80
N ALA A 124 3.08 -13.16 -8.91
CA ALA A 124 2.90 -11.99 -8.05
C ALA A 124 2.69 -12.41 -6.59
N ARG A 125 1.87 -13.43 -6.32
CA ARG A 125 1.64 -13.93 -4.96
C ARG A 125 2.89 -14.50 -4.29
N THR A 126 3.81 -15.05 -5.07
CA THR A 126 5.02 -15.73 -4.59
C THR A 126 6.26 -14.84 -4.62
N LEU A 127 6.37 -13.99 -5.64
CA LEU A 127 7.58 -13.24 -5.99
C LEU A 127 7.40 -11.73 -5.97
N SER A 128 6.17 -11.18 -6.02
CA SER A 128 5.82 -9.73 -6.21
C SER A 128 7.02 -8.83 -6.54
N PRO A 129 7.68 -8.98 -7.72
CA PRO A 129 8.94 -8.33 -8.00
C PRO A 129 8.66 -7.08 -8.81
N GLY A 130 8.31 -6.00 -8.13
CA GLY A 130 8.50 -4.66 -8.69
C GLY A 130 9.91 -4.18 -8.35
N ALA A 131 10.30 -3.01 -8.88
CA ALA A 131 11.52 -2.30 -8.47
C ALA A 131 11.70 -2.17 -6.94
N GLU A 132 10.64 -2.40 -6.16
CA GLU A 132 10.62 -2.37 -4.69
C GLU A 132 10.69 -3.73 -3.98
N PHE A 133 10.54 -4.87 -4.68
CA PHE A 133 11.04 -6.13 -4.12
C PHE A 133 12.56 -6.07 -3.92
N ARG A 134 13.22 -5.23 -4.73
CA ARG A 134 14.62 -4.87 -4.53
C ARG A 134 14.89 -4.22 -3.16
N TYR A 135 13.92 -3.52 -2.56
CA TYR A 135 14.07 -2.89 -1.24
C TYR A 135 13.42 -3.68 -0.11
N LYS A 136 12.39 -4.49 -0.40
CA LYS A 136 11.71 -5.32 0.59
C LYS A 136 12.70 -6.16 1.41
N LEU A 137 13.62 -6.87 0.74
CA LEU A 137 14.67 -7.64 1.43
C LEU A 137 15.62 -6.76 2.25
N LEU A 138 15.82 -5.50 1.84
CA LEU A 138 16.67 -4.54 2.54
C LEU A 138 16.01 -4.00 3.81
N VAL A 139 14.67 -3.87 3.83
CA VAL A 139 13.93 -3.29 4.97
C VAL A 139 13.15 -4.30 5.81
N GLU A 140 13.07 -5.55 5.37
CA GLU A 140 12.46 -6.64 6.15
C GLU A 140 13.31 -7.00 7.37
N GLY A 141 12.62 -7.17 8.50
CA GLY A 141 13.20 -7.54 9.78
C GLY A 141 12.93 -6.52 10.88
N PRO A 142 13.36 -6.83 12.12
CA PRO A 142 13.09 -5.99 13.29
C PRO A 142 14.01 -4.77 13.36
N ALA A 143 15.10 -4.77 12.58
CA ALA A 143 16.12 -3.74 12.62
C ALA A 143 15.59 -2.42 12.08
N LEU A 144 16.00 -1.31 12.69
CA LEU A 144 15.69 0.02 12.21
C LEU A 144 16.53 0.30 10.97
N ARG A 145 15.91 0.23 9.79
CA ARG A 145 16.56 0.43 8.49
C ARG A 145 15.90 1.50 7.65
N LEU A 146 16.74 2.28 6.96
CA LEU A 146 16.38 3.27 5.95
C LEU A 146 17.16 2.98 4.68
N VAL A 147 16.54 3.05 3.51
CA VAL A 147 17.19 2.86 2.21
C VAL A 147 17.17 4.18 1.46
N PHE A 148 18.34 4.64 1.04
CA PHE A 148 18.52 5.87 0.29
C PHE A 148 18.88 5.58 -1.16
N ASP A 149 18.38 6.40 -2.09
CA ASP A 149 18.83 6.42 -3.49
C ASP A 149 19.96 7.43 -3.73
N ARG A 150 20.44 7.55 -4.99
CA ARG A 150 21.46 8.54 -5.38
C ARG A 150 21.01 10.00 -5.16
N ALA A 151 19.71 10.28 -5.15
CA ALA A 151 19.17 11.60 -4.82
C ALA A 151 19.18 11.86 -3.30
N LEU A 152 19.62 10.89 -2.50
CA LEU A 152 19.60 10.86 -1.04
C LEU A 152 18.17 10.94 -0.48
N CYS A 153 17.20 10.50 -1.26
CA CYS A 153 15.82 10.35 -0.83
C CYS A 153 15.66 8.98 -0.16
N VAL A 154 14.92 8.93 0.95
CA VAL A 154 14.48 7.66 1.52
C VAL A 154 13.51 7.04 0.50
N VAL A 155 13.86 5.86 -0.01
CA VAL A 155 13.05 5.11 -0.99
C VAL A 155 12.40 3.87 -0.40
N ALA A 156 12.86 3.43 0.77
CA ALA A 156 12.20 2.41 1.58
C ALA A 156 12.62 2.52 3.04
N GLN A 157 11.76 2.06 3.94
CA GLN A 157 12.10 1.95 5.36
C GLN A 157 11.44 0.75 6.05
N SER A 158 12.09 0.26 7.11
CA SER A 158 11.55 -0.79 7.98
C SER A 158 10.36 -0.29 8.82
N GLU A 159 9.52 -1.20 9.32
CA GLU A 159 8.40 -0.84 10.22
C GLU A 159 8.89 -0.19 11.53
N SER A 160 10.04 -0.65 12.04
CA SER A 160 10.71 -0.04 13.20
C SER A 160 11.15 1.40 12.91
N ALA A 161 11.68 1.67 11.72
CA ALA A 161 12.03 3.02 11.29
C ALA A 161 10.80 3.90 11.10
N ARG A 162 9.73 3.36 10.51
CA ARG A 162 8.45 4.04 10.33
C ARG A 162 7.82 4.46 11.67
N THR A 163 7.88 3.57 12.66
CA THR A 163 7.41 3.86 14.03
C THR A 163 8.22 4.97 14.69
N THR A 164 9.52 5.04 14.39
CA THR A 164 10.45 5.99 15.02
C THR A 164 10.42 7.37 14.35
N PHE A 165 10.38 7.41 13.02
CA PHE A 165 10.59 8.62 12.23
C PHE A 165 9.36 9.11 11.47
N GLY A 166 8.28 8.33 11.46
CA GLY A 166 7.15 8.56 10.58
C GLY A 166 7.40 8.04 9.17
N ASP A 167 6.59 8.47 8.22
CA ASP A 167 6.51 7.92 6.87
C ASP A 167 7.53 8.51 5.88
N LEU A 168 8.82 8.33 6.15
CA LEU A 168 9.89 9.01 5.40
C LEU A 168 9.96 8.62 3.92
N ASP A 169 9.80 7.33 3.61
CA ASP A 169 9.95 6.79 2.25
C ASP A 169 8.83 7.27 1.34
N SER A 170 7.58 7.18 1.80
CA SER A 170 6.45 7.64 1.01
C SER A 170 6.51 9.15 0.81
N LEU A 171 6.86 9.92 1.85
CA LEU A 171 7.03 11.38 1.75
C LEU A 171 8.25 11.82 0.92
N GLY A 172 9.09 10.89 0.45
CA GLY A 172 10.27 11.20 -0.35
C GLY A 172 11.28 12.09 0.39
N ILE A 173 11.42 11.90 1.71
CA ILE A 173 12.28 12.76 2.53
C ILE A 173 13.74 12.59 2.10
N SER A 174 14.39 13.71 1.78
CA SER A 174 15.80 13.76 1.37
C SER A 174 16.72 14.26 2.48
N LEU A 175 17.94 13.74 2.51
CA LEU A 175 19.04 14.29 3.31
C LEU A 175 19.52 15.65 2.78
N ARG A 176 19.20 16.04 1.54
CA ARG A 176 19.63 17.33 0.96
C ARG A 176 18.90 18.51 1.62
N GLU A 177 19.59 19.66 1.74
CA GLU A 177 19.02 20.91 2.23
C GLU A 177 18.29 21.63 1.10
N GLU A 178 16.97 21.55 1.04
CA GLU A 178 16.09 22.62 0.54
C GLU A 178 14.61 22.20 0.68
N MET A 179 13.81 23.04 1.34
CA MET A 179 12.35 23.03 1.23
C MET A 179 11.91 24.44 0.81
N PRO A 180 10.99 24.60 -0.16
CA PRO A 180 10.31 25.86 -0.36
C PRO A 180 9.47 26.17 0.89
N VAL A 181 9.74 27.30 1.53
CA VAL A 181 8.96 27.78 2.69
C VAL A 181 7.54 28.11 2.22
N SER A 182 6.54 27.39 2.75
CA SER A 182 5.13 27.75 2.57
C SER A 182 4.82 29.04 3.33
N ARG A 183 4.12 29.98 2.69
CA ARG A 183 3.81 31.35 3.19
C ARG A 183 2.74 31.42 4.30
N TYR A 184 2.26 30.30 4.80
CA TYR A 184 1.28 30.28 5.89
C TYR A 184 1.97 29.86 7.18
N GLU A 185 1.89 30.70 8.22
CA GLU A 185 2.33 30.41 9.59
C GLU A 185 1.49 29.26 10.15
N THR A 186 1.86 28.03 9.81
CA THR A 186 1.31 26.78 10.37
C THR A 186 2.47 25.95 10.94
N PRO A 187 2.23 25.10 11.96
CA PRO A 187 3.28 24.31 12.58
C PRO A 187 3.99 23.49 11.51
N ILE A 188 5.31 23.35 11.66
CA ILE A 188 6.22 22.48 10.92
C ILE A 188 5.44 21.36 10.21
N THR A 189 5.38 21.37 8.86
CA THR A 189 4.76 20.29 8.08
C THR A 189 5.30 18.94 8.57
N GLU A 190 4.49 17.88 8.59
CA GLU A 190 4.93 16.57 9.10
C GLU A 190 6.20 16.09 8.36
N ALA A 191 6.41 16.46 7.08
CA ALA A 191 7.69 16.26 6.39
C ALA A 191 8.87 17.04 6.99
N ALA A 192 8.69 18.32 7.32
CA ALA A 192 9.73 19.10 7.99
C ALA A 192 10.01 18.56 9.40
N ARG A 193 9.00 18.02 10.08
CA ARG A 193 9.13 17.35 11.38
C ARG A 193 9.84 16.01 11.23
N ALA A 194 9.42 15.18 10.28
CA ALA A 194 9.99 13.87 10.00
C ALA A 194 11.44 13.99 9.52
N ARG A 195 11.74 14.97 8.65
CA ARG A 195 13.11 15.33 8.26
C ARG A 195 13.92 15.83 9.45
N LYS A 196 13.36 16.71 10.28
CA LYS A 196 14.05 17.20 11.49
C LYS A 196 14.40 16.03 12.40
N ILE A 197 13.45 15.14 12.70
CA ILE A 197 13.67 13.95 13.53
C ILE A 197 14.72 13.04 12.86
N LEU A 198 14.61 12.80 11.55
CA LEU A 198 15.59 12.00 10.80
C LEU A 198 17.00 12.57 10.92
N LEU A 199 17.17 13.89 10.74
CA LEU A 199 18.47 14.55 10.85
C LEU A 199 18.98 14.67 12.28
N GLU A 200 18.10 14.73 13.28
CA GLU A 200 18.49 14.65 14.69
C GLU A 200 19.07 13.27 15.04
N HIS A 201 18.61 12.21 14.36
CA HIS A 201 19.09 10.84 14.58
C HIS A 201 20.24 10.45 13.64
N LEU A 202 20.34 11.06 12.47
CA LEU A 202 21.43 10.89 11.52
C LEU A 202 22.44 12.04 11.64
N SER A 203 23.56 11.79 12.29
CA SER A 203 24.64 12.77 12.40
C SER A 203 25.26 13.12 11.03
N GLY A 204 25.88 14.30 10.91
CA GLY A 204 26.64 14.72 9.72
C GLY A 204 27.57 13.64 9.14
N PRO A 205 28.38 12.94 9.97
CA PRO A 205 29.20 11.82 9.52
C PRO A 205 28.45 10.68 8.83
N VAL A 206 27.19 10.39 9.21
CA VAL A 206 26.38 9.35 8.55
C VAL A 206 25.93 9.84 7.18
N THR A 207 25.46 11.07 7.07
CA THR A 207 25.08 11.68 5.79
C THR A 207 26.28 11.73 4.82
N GLU A 208 27.44 12.17 5.30
CA GLU A 208 28.68 12.18 4.52
C GLU A 208 29.08 10.78 4.06
N ALA A 209 28.92 9.76 4.92
CA ALA A 209 29.21 8.38 4.56
C ALA A 209 28.23 7.83 3.50
N VAL A 210 26.93 8.15 3.58
CA VAL A 210 25.95 7.78 2.53
C VAL A 210 26.36 8.40 1.19
N VAL A 211 26.72 9.69 1.18
CA VAL A 211 27.18 10.39 -0.02
C VAL A 211 28.48 9.79 -0.57
N ALA A 212 29.44 9.49 0.30
CA ALA A 212 30.71 8.88 -0.07
C ALA A 212 30.51 7.49 -0.69
N LEU A 213 29.60 6.68 -0.14
CA LEU A 213 29.28 5.36 -0.68
C LEU A 213 28.77 5.45 -2.12
N PHE A 214 27.91 6.41 -2.46
CA PHE A 214 27.46 6.63 -3.84
C PHE A 214 28.53 7.14 -4.80
N SER A 215 29.56 7.80 -4.27
CA SER A 215 30.66 8.41 -5.04
C SER A 215 31.78 7.41 -5.37
N GLN A 216 31.83 6.27 -4.69
CA GLN A 216 32.82 5.22 -4.97
C GLN A 216 32.43 4.39 -6.20
N ASP A 217 33.40 3.99 -7.00
CA ASP A 217 33.20 3.12 -8.15
C ASP A 217 33.07 1.67 -7.66
N PRO A 218 31.93 0.98 -7.87
CA PRO A 218 31.73 -0.38 -7.35
C PRO A 218 32.78 -1.38 -7.84
N GLU A 219 33.47 -1.11 -8.96
CA GLU A 219 34.56 -1.95 -9.47
C GLU A 219 35.91 -1.74 -8.77
N GLN A 220 36.10 -0.66 -7.99
CA GLN A 220 37.36 -0.32 -7.31
C GLN A 220 37.35 -0.57 -5.79
N GLY A 221 36.19 -0.90 -5.21
CA GLY A 221 36.03 -1.23 -3.79
C GLY A 221 36.25 -2.72 -3.48
N THR A 222 36.55 -3.04 -2.22
CA THR A 222 36.51 -4.42 -1.70
C THR A 222 35.04 -4.87 -1.57
N ALA A 223 34.36 -5.05 -2.70
CA ALA A 223 33.03 -5.61 -2.73
C ALA A 223 33.10 -7.11 -2.42
N ASP A 224 32.18 -7.60 -1.59
CA ASP A 224 32.03 -9.03 -1.33
C ASP A 224 31.55 -9.74 -2.62
N ALA A 225 31.56 -11.07 -2.67
CA ALA A 225 31.23 -11.86 -3.87
C ALA A 225 29.85 -11.54 -4.51
N ASP A 226 28.96 -10.87 -3.74
CA ASP A 226 27.62 -10.45 -4.14
C ASP A 226 27.52 -8.96 -4.56
N GLY A 227 28.63 -8.22 -4.61
CA GLY A 227 28.65 -6.80 -5.00
C GLY A 227 28.22 -5.81 -3.91
N GLU A 228 28.18 -6.24 -2.65
CA GLU A 228 27.85 -5.41 -1.49
C GLU A 228 29.10 -4.68 -0.96
N MET A 229 28.99 -3.37 -0.69
CA MET A 229 30.05 -2.59 -0.04
C MET A 229 29.59 -2.07 1.32
N ARG A 230 30.28 -2.51 2.38
CA ARG A 230 29.92 -2.21 3.76
C ARG A 230 30.79 -1.10 4.35
N SER A 231 30.16 -0.18 5.08
CA SER A 231 30.80 0.88 5.84
C SER A 231 30.16 1.02 7.22
N PHE A 232 30.92 1.49 8.20
CA PHE A 232 30.44 1.68 9.56
C PHE A 232 30.75 3.08 10.04
N VAL A 233 29.73 3.76 10.57
CA VAL A 233 29.86 5.09 11.14
C VAL A 233 29.51 5.02 12.62
N ARG A 234 30.40 5.54 13.46
CA ARG A 234 30.15 5.69 14.90
C ARG A 234 29.36 6.98 15.13
N LEU A 235 28.23 6.89 15.85
CA LEU A 235 27.49 8.08 16.25
C LEU A 235 28.20 8.81 17.40
N PRO A 236 28.09 10.15 17.47
CA PRO A 236 28.53 10.92 18.63
C PRO A 236 27.82 10.48 19.93
N GLU A 237 28.40 10.83 21.09
CA GLU A 237 27.75 10.72 22.42
C GLU A 237 27.12 9.34 22.74
N ASP A 238 27.86 8.26 22.46
CA ASP A 238 27.47 6.88 22.82
C ASP A 238 26.28 6.27 22.05
N GLY A 239 25.88 6.88 20.93
CA GLY A 239 24.75 6.41 20.11
C GLY A 239 24.93 5.09 19.35
N GLY A 240 26.04 4.37 19.53
CA GLY A 240 26.33 3.10 18.84
C GLY A 240 26.88 3.24 17.41
N PHE A 241 26.86 2.12 16.66
CA PHE A 241 27.34 2.05 15.28
C PHE A 241 26.20 1.91 14.27
N VAL A 242 26.21 2.81 13.29
CA VAL A 242 25.39 2.72 12.08
C VAL A 242 26.12 1.86 11.06
N SER A 243 25.42 0.84 10.56
CA SER A 243 25.91 0.05 9.43
C SER A 243 25.36 0.64 8.14
N LEU A 244 26.21 0.79 7.14
CA LEU A 244 25.83 1.22 5.81
C LEU A 244 26.21 0.12 4.82
N SER A 245 25.27 -0.30 3.97
CA SER A 245 25.51 -1.25 2.90
C SER A 245 25.09 -0.64 1.57
N ARG A 246 26.02 -0.49 0.63
CA ARG A 246 25.69 -0.12 -0.75
C ARG A 246 25.45 -1.39 -1.57
N TYR A 247 24.35 -1.38 -2.31
CA TYR A 247 24.02 -2.37 -3.32
C TYR A 247 24.19 -1.73 -4.70
N SER A 248 24.64 -2.48 -5.70
CA SER A 248 24.81 -2.02 -7.07
C SER A 248 23.56 -2.22 -7.93
N ASN A 249 22.73 -3.19 -7.58
CA ASN A 249 21.42 -3.42 -8.18
C ASN A 249 20.41 -3.87 -7.11
N PRO A 250 19.53 -2.98 -6.63
CA PRO A 250 19.38 -1.57 -7.00
C PRO A 250 20.56 -0.74 -6.47
N ASP A 251 20.90 0.37 -7.14
CA ASP A 251 21.95 1.28 -6.67
C ASP A 251 21.46 2.15 -5.52
N VAL A 252 21.56 1.60 -4.30
CA VAL A 252 21.07 2.21 -3.06
C VAL A 252 22.01 1.98 -1.90
N VAL A 253 21.86 2.80 -0.86
CA VAL A 253 22.55 2.66 0.41
C VAL A 253 21.53 2.35 1.50
N THR A 254 21.65 1.19 2.13
CA THR A 254 20.88 0.84 3.33
C THR A 254 21.62 1.32 4.56
N VAL A 255 20.95 2.12 5.38
CA VAL A 255 21.42 2.61 6.68
C VAL A 255 20.67 1.83 7.77
N THR A 256 21.39 0.96 8.48
CA THR A 256 20.88 0.21 9.63
C THR A 256 21.32 0.90 10.92
N LEU A 257 20.36 1.53 11.59
CA LEU A 257 20.57 2.19 12.86
C LEU A 257 20.59 1.15 14.00
N PRO A 258 21.38 1.39 15.07
CA PRO A 258 21.38 0.53 16.23
C PRO A 258 19.95 0.47 16.80
N ALA A 259 19.37 -0.73 16.83
CA ALA A 259 18.06 -0.92 17.43
C ALA A 259 18.17 -0.67 18.95
N PRO A 260 17.24 0.07 19.57
CA PRO A 260 17.25 0.30 21.03
C PRO A 260 16.94 -0.97 21.87
N ASN A 261 16.91 -2.16 21.27
CA ASN A 261 16.17 -3.32 21.77
C ASN A 261 17.08 -4.47 22.23
N TRP A 262 18.27 -4.22 22.77
CA TRP A 262 18.97 -5.27 23.53
C TRP A 262 18.15 -5.60 24.77
N GLY A 263 17.71 -6.85 24.90
CA GLY A 263 16.88 -7.32 26.00
C GLY A 263 17.35 -8.66 26.55
N GLU A 264 16.97 -8.97 27.79
CA GLU A 264 17.41 -10.17 28.55
C GLU A 264 17.21 -11.49 27.78
N HIS A 265 16.19 -11.55 26.91
CA HIS A 265 15.93 -12.71 26.05
C HIS A 265 17.01 -12.95 24.99
N ILE A 266 17.53 -11.89 24.34
CA ILE A 266 18.63 -11.99 23.37
C ILE A 266 19.89 -12.44 24.10
N ALA A 267 20.18 -11.85 25.26
CA ALA A 267 21.29 -12.27 26.10
C ALA A 267 21.15 -13.75 26.52
N GLU A 268 19.96 -14.23 26.89
CA GLU A 268 19.72 -15.63 27.25
C GLU A 268 19.85 -16.58 26.05
N MET A 269 19.35 -16.19 24.87
CA MET A 269 19.52 -16.94 23.63
C MET A 269 21.00 -17.07 23.26
N LEU A 270 21.77 -15.99 23.30
CA LEU A 270 23.19 -15.99 23.00
C LEU A 270 23.98 -16.84 24.01
N ARG A 271 23.60 -16.80 25.30
CA ARG A 271 24.16 -17.69 26.33
C ARG A 271 23.92 -19.17 26.01
N ARG A 272 22.68 -19.53 25.64
CA ARG A 272 22.28 -20.92 25.37
C ARG A 272 22.84 -21.46 24.06
N SER A 273 22.76 -20.68 22.99
CA SER A 273 23.09 -21.14 21.64
C SER A 273 24.58 -21.04 21.33
N LEU A 274 25.29 -20.05 21.90
CA LEU A 274 26.70 -19.78 21.59
C LEU A 274 27.62 -19.95 22.81
N GLY A 275 27.09 -20.40 23.95
CA GLY A 275 27.88 -20.65 25.16
C GLY A 275 28.53 -19.39 25.75
N LEU A 276 27.97 -18.21 25.48
CA LEU A 276 28.40 -16.97 26.11
C LEU A 276 28.05 -17.00 27.61
N SER A 277 28.89 -16.41 28.44
CA SER A 277 28.61 -16.21 29.87
C SER A 277 27.84 -14.91 30.09
N ARG A 278 27.20 -14.77 31.24
CA ARG A 278 26.50 -13.53 31.63
C ARG A 278 27.41 -12.29 31.53
N SER A 279 28.65 -12.42 31.99
CA SER A 279 29.63 -11.34 31.92
C SER A 279 30.08 -11.03 30.49
N GLU A 280 30.10 -12.01 29.58
CA GLU A 280 30.43 -11.79 28.17
C GLU A 280 29.26 -11.16 27.42
N THR A 281 28.01 -11.52 27.73
CA THR A 281 26.84 -10.86 27.14
C THR A 281 26.71 -9.41 27.57
N GLU A 282 27.06 -9.07 28.82
CA GLU A 282 27.11 -7.67 29.29
C GLU A 282 28.21 -6.86 28.55
N VAL A 283 29.37 -7.46 28.28
CA VAL A 283 30.43 -6.80 27.47
C VAL A 283 29.99 -6.65 26.02
N LEU A 284 29.34 -7.66 25.46
CA LEU A 284 28.84 -7.65 24.08
C LEU A 284 27.73 -6.61 23.88
N GLU A 285 26.83 -6.47 24.84
CA GLU A 285 25.81 -5.42 24.88
C GLU A 285 26.43 -4.03 24.79
N LEU A 286 27.40 -3.75 25.67
CA LEU A 286 28.11 -2.47 25.69
C LEU A 286 28.93 -2.24 24.41
N MET A 287 29.48 -3.31 23.81
CA MET A 287 30.15 -3.24 22.51
C MET A 287 29.19 -2.86 21.37
N ILE A 288 27.94 -3.34 21.41
CA ILE A 288 26.92 -3.06 20.37
C ILE A 288 26.46 -1.61 20.42
N VAL A 289 26.33 -1.03 21.61
CA VAL A 289 26.08 0.41 21.79
C VAL A 289 27.35 1.27 21.66
N GLY A 290 28.45 0.69 21.18
CA GLY A 290 29.62 1.44 20.73
C GLY A 290 30.62 1.84 21.81
N ARG A 291 30.57 1.22 23.00
CA ARG A 291 31.54 1.44 24.07
C ARG A 291 32.90 0.83 23.74
N SER A 292 33.97 1.58 24.01
CA SER A 292 35.36 1.12 23.97
C SER A 292 35.69 0.24 25.18
N ASN A 293 36.78 -0.53 25.12
CA ASN A 293 37.19 -1.36 26.26
C ASN A 293 37.46 -0.55 27.53
N VAL A 294 37.88 0.72 27.38
CA VAL A 294 38.10 1.63 28.50
C VAL A 294 36.77 2.05 29.11
N GLU A 295 35.78 2.41 28.30
CA GLU A 295 34.45 2.79 28.77
C GLU A 295 33.73 1.61 29.43
N ILE A 296 33.77 0.43 28.80
CA ILE A 296 33.22 -0.82 29.36
C ILE A 296 33.87 -1.15 30.72
N SER A 297 35.19 -0.93 30.84
CA SER A 297 35.90 -1.20 32.09
C SER A 297 35.42 -0.30 33.24
N LYS A 298 35.17 0.98 32.94
CA LYS A 298 34.64 1.95 33.90
C LYS A 298 33.21 1.63 34.28
N GLU A 299 32.36 1.37 33.29
CA GLU A 299 30.93 1.12 33.46
C GLU A 299 30.65 -0.17 34.24
N ARG A 300 31.47 -1.21 34.02
CA ARG A 300 31.34 -2.50 34.71
C ARG A 300 32.19 -2.60 35.99
N ASN A 301 32.93 -1.55 36.34
CA ASN A 301 33.90 -1.55 37.44
C ASN A 301 34.86 -2.76 37.40
N ARG A 302 35.50 -2.98 36.24
CA ARG A 302 36.46 -4.08 35.98
C ARG A 302 37.75 -3.55 35.37
N SER A 303 38.82 -4.34 35.38
CA SER A 303 40.06 -3.95 34.71
C SER A 303 39.92 -4.02 33.18
N ILE A 304 40.63 -3.13 32.47
CA ILE A 304 40.66 -3.11 30.99
C ILE A 304 41.13 -4.46 30.43
N ASP A 305 42.07 -5.12 31.09
CA ASP A 305 42.58 -6.43 30.66
C ASP A 305 41.53 -7.55 30.81
N THR A 306 40.68 -7.47 31.83
CA THR A 306 39.52 -8.37 31.96
C THR A 306 38.56 -8.18 30.80
N VAL A 307 38.26 -6.92 30.44
CA VAL A 307 37.38 -6.61 29.30
C VAL A 307 38.00 -7.09 27.99
N LYS A 308 39.31 -6.87 27.76
CA LYS A 308 40.02 -7.37 26.57
C LYS A 308 39.97 -8.89 26.47
N SER A 309 40.20 -9.60 27.58
CA SER A 309 40.12 -11.07 27.62
C SER A 309 38.69 -11.56 27.31
N GLN A 310 37.67 -10.88 27.85
CA GLN A 310 36.26 -11.16 27.55
C GLN A 310 35.92 -10.89 26.08
N THR A 311 36.41 -9.78 25.49
CA THR A 311 36.25 -9.48 24.06
C THR A 311 36.88 -10.57 23.18
N GLN A 312 38.09 -11.04 23.50
CA GLN A 312 38.74 -12.13 22.74
C GLN A 312 37.98 -13.45 22.89
N SER A 313 37.43 -13.72 24.07
CA SER A 313 36.58 -14.90 24.31
C SER A 313 35.29 -14.83 23.49
N ILE A 314 34.64 -13.67 23.46
CA ILE A 314 33.46 -13.40 22.62
C ILE A 314 33.78 -13.65 21.15
N PHE A 315 34.90 -13.12 20.63
CA PHE A 315 35.29 -13.31 19.23
C PHE A 315 35.45 -14.79 18.88
N ARG A 316 36.14 -15.54 19.74
CA ARG A 316 36.33 -16.98 19.57
C ARG A 316 35.00 -17.75 19.57
N LYS A 317 34.07 -17.40 20.46
CA LYS A 317 32.75 -18.05 20.57
C LYS A 317 31.81 -17.70 19.42
N LEU A 318 31.95 -16.50 18.86
CA LEU A 318 31.19 -16.06 17.69
C LEU A 318 31.84 -16.48 16.36
N GLY A 319 33.07 -17.00 16.38
CA GLY A 319 33.79 -17.39 15.16
C GLY A 319 34.28 -16.22 14.32
N VAL A 320 34.52 -15.06 14.95
CA VAL A 320 34.88 -13.80 14.29
C VAL A 320 36.27 -13.32 14.71
N THR A 321 36.87 -12.43 13.91
CA THR A 321 38.21 -11.90 14.14
C THR A 321 38.23 -10.45 14.58
N SER A 322 37.13 -9.72 14.36
CA SER A 322 37.03 -8.30 14.66
C SER A 322 35.80 -7.93 15.50
N ARG A 323 35.87 -6.78 16.18
CA ARG A 323 34.72 -6.20 16.91
C ARG A 323 33.55 -5.94 15.98
N VAL A 324 33.84 -5.50 14.76
CA VAL A 324 32.85 -5.16 13.75
C VAL A 324 32.09 -6.42 13.33
N GLU A 325 32.80 -7.50 13.02
CA GLU A 325 32.18 -8.81 12.74
C GLU A 325 31.37 -9.35 13.93
N ALA A 326 31.87 -9.19 15.16
CA ALA A 326 31.13 -9.61 16.37
C ALA A 326 29.79 -8.89 16.52
N VAL A 327 29.76 -7.58 16.28
CA VAL A 327 28.52 -6.79 16.29
C VAL A 327 27.61 -7.21 15.13
N GLN A 328 28.17 -7.50 13.95
CA GLN A 328 27.41 -7.93 12.78
C GLN A 328 26.71 -9.28 13.00
N VAL A 329 27.45 -10.30 13.45
CA VAL A 329 26.89 -11.64 13.74
C VAL A 329 25.72 -11.55 14.70
N VAL A 330 25.80 -10.69 15.71
CA VAL A 330 24.73 -10.54 16.70
C VAL A 330 23.53 -9.78 16.13
N LYS A 331 23.75 -8.77 15.27
CA LYS A 331 22.68 -8.10 14.53
C LYS A 331 21.98 -9.08 13.57
N ASP A 332 22.73 -9.95 12.90
CA ASP A 332 22.20 -10.96 11.98
C ASP A 332 21.39 -12.03 12.72
N ILE A 333 21.92 -12.56 13.83
CA ILE A 333 21.23 -13.53 14.70
C ILE A 333 19.96 -12.94 15.29
N THR A 334 20.00 -11.68 15.75
CA THR A 334 18.81 -11.00 16.29
C THR A 334 17.76 -10.78 15.21
N SER A 335 18.21 -10.47 13.98
CA SER A 335 17.31 -10.34 12.81
C SER A 335 16.71 -11.68 12.41
N LEU A 336 17.48 -12.78 12.43
CA LEU A 336 17.02 -14.15 12.15
C LEU A 336 16.08 -14.71 13.23
N ALA A 337 16.30 -14.39 14.50
CA ALA A 337 15.43 -14.80 15.60
C ALA A 337 14.03 -14.18 15.48
N ALA A 338 13.95 -12.93 15.02
CA ALA A 338 12.67 -12.27 14.74
C ALA A 338 11.91 -12.87 13.54
N LEU A 339 12.62 -13.45 12.56
CA LEU A 339 12.02 -14.17 11.42
C LEU A 339 11.45 -15.55 11.82
N SER A 340 11.90 -16.12 12.94
CA SER A 340 11.53 -17.46 13.40
C SER A 340 10.23 -17.52 14.23
N GLY A 341 9.52 -16.39 14.40
CA GLY A 341 8.18 -16.36 15.00
C GLY A 341 8.13 -16.57 16.53
N ALA A 342 9.24 -16.41 17.26
CA ALA A 342 9.19 -16.40 18.72
C ALA A 342 8.55 -15.09 19.22
N PRO A 343 7.45 -15.12 19.99
CA PRO A 343 6.87 -13.91 20.55
C PRO A 343 7.80 -13.36 21.64
N PRO A 344 7.95 -12.03 21.79
CA PRO A 344 8.51 -11.45 23.00
C PRO A 344 7.42 -11.33 24.08
N PRO A 345 7.58 -11.87 25.29
CA PRO A 345 6.68 -11.54 26.42
C PRO A 345 7.50 -10.88 27.55
N ALA A 346 7.35 -9.57 27.79
CA ALA A 346 6.32 -8.89 28.60
C ALA A 346 6.66 -8.95 30.12
N ALA A 347 6.65 -7.90 30.93
CA ALA A 347 5.67 -6.83 31.01
C ALA A 347 6.18 -5.68 31.90
N VAL A 348 5.56 -4.50 31.75
CA VAL A 348 5.57 -3.36 32.70
C VAL A 348 6.81 -2.44 32.69
N ALA A 349 7.03 -1.79 31.55
CA ALA A 349 7.53 -0.41 31.52
C ALA A 349 6.88 0.36 30.34
N MET A 350 5.63 0.07 29.96
CA MET A 350 4.50 0.74 30.60
C MET A 350 4.85 2.13 31.13
N SER A 351 4.93 3.09 30.22
CA SER A 351 4.03 4.21 30.34
C SER A 351 3.55 4.62 28.96
N ARG A 352 2.42 4.06 28.52
CA ARG A 352 1.40 4.75 27.70
C ARG A 352 1.92 5.75 26.65
N ALA A 353 2.94 5.42 25.87
CA ALA A 353 3.12 6.05 24.57
C ALA A 353 2.03 5.42 23.69
N LYS A 354 0.95 6.18 23.46
CA LYS A 354 -0.26 5.75 22.72
C LYS A 354 0.09 4.84 21.53
N THR A 355 -0.46 3.62 21.56
CA THR A 355 -0.73 2.70 20.43
C THR A 355 -0.19 3.13 19.06
N SER A 356 0.86 2.48 18.54
CA SER A 356 1.38 2.75 17.19
C SER A 356 0.44 2.17 16.13
N ILE A 357 -0.59 2.94 15.78
CA ILE A 357 -1.45 2.68 14.62
C ILE A 357 -0.66 3.14 13.39
N SER A 358 0.24 2.30 12.87
CA SER A 358 1.26 2.70 11.90
C SER A 358 0.70 3.08 10.51
N PHE A 359 -0.55 2.73 10.25
CA PHE A 359 -1.25 3.17 9.04
C PHE A 359 -1.89 4.57 9.17
N ALA A 360 -2.13 5.07 10.38
CA ALA A 360 -2.84 6.33 10.60
C ALA A 360 -1.97 7.55 10.28
N HIS A 361 -2.61 8.67 9.94
CA HIS A 361 -1.95 9.98 9.93
C HIS A 361 -2.07 10.66 11.32
N ASP A 362 -3.25 10.62 11.92
CA ASP A 362 -3.54 10.99 13.32
C ASP A 362 -3.99 9.76 14.11
N PRO A 363 -3.07 9.04 14.78
CA PRO A 363 -3.41 7.89 15.63
C PRO A 363 -4.42 8.21 16.74
N SER A 364 -4.60 9.46 17.14
CA SER A 364 -5.50 9.85 18.23
C SER A 364 -6.98 9.80 17.84
N ALA A 365 -7.27 9.96 16.55
CA ALA A 365 -8.61 9.84 15.98
C ALA A 365 -9.13 8.39 15.96
N TRP A 366 -8.22 7.41 16.01
CA TRP A 366 -8.56 6.01 15.82
C TRP A 366 -8.98 5.30 17.11
N ARG A 367 -9.87 4.33 16.95
CA ARG A 367 -10.27 3.34 17.96
C ARG A 367 -10.10 1.97 17.35
N ILE A 368 -9.55 1.05 18.14
CA ILE A 368 -9.45 -0.39 17.81
C ILE A 368 -10.07 -1.11 18.99
N GLU A 369 -11.21 -1.75 18.75
CA GLU A 369 -12.04 -2.32 19.81
C GLU A 369 -12.66 -3.63 19.33
N GLU A 370 -12.86 -4.57 20.26
CA GLU A 370 -13.68 -5.75 19.98
C GLU A 370 -15.17 -5.39 20.09
N ILE A 371 -15.89 -5.47 18.98
CA ILE A 371 -17.31 -5.14 18.91
C ILE A 371 -18.05 -6.27 18.20
N GLY A 372 -18.96 -6.93 18.92
CA GLY A 372 -19.73 -8.07 18.40
C GLY A 372 -18.85 -9.26 17.99
N GLY A 373 -17.77 -9.52 18.74
CA GLY A 373 -16.85 -10.64 18.52
C GLY A 373 -15.87 -10.45 17.35
N ARG A 374 -15.74 -9.22 16.83
CA ARG A 374 -14.78 -8.85 15.78
C ARG A 374 -13.95 -7.67 16.24
N GLU A 375 -12.66 -7.71 15.98
CA GLU A 375 -11.79 -6.55 16.15
C GLU A 375 -12.11 -5.54 15.04
N LEU A 376 -12.56 -4.34 15.40
CA LEU A 376 -12.94 -3.29 14.47
C LEU A 376 -12.07 -2.07 14.70
N SER A 377 -11.59 -1.47 13.60
CA SER A 377 -10.89 -0.19 13.60
C SER A 377 -11.73 0.89 12.94
N TYR A 378 -11.89 2.02 13.62
CA TYR A 378 -12.71 3.14 13.14
C TYR A 378 -12.15 4.47 13.64
N VAL A 379 -12.37 5.55 12.89
CA VAL A 379 -12.09 6.90 13.36
C VAL A 379 -13.32 7.49 14.05
N HIS A 380 -13.09 8.31 15.07
CA HIS A 380 -14.13 8.94 15.86
C HIS A 380 -13.78 10.42 16.09
N TYR A 381 -14.56 11.31 15.45
CA TYR A 381 -14.46 12.75 15.68
C TYR A 381 -15.71 13.25 16.41
N PRO A 382 -15.60 13.67 17.68
CA PRO A 382 -16.75 14.20 18.42
C PRO A 382 -17.15 15.59 17.91
N ALA A 383 -18.44 15.91 18.07
CA ALA A 383 -18.97 17.24 17.76
C ALA A 383 -18.29 18.36 18.58
N GLY A 384 -18.21 19.56 18.02
CA GLY A 384 -17.77 20.74 18.75
C GLY A 384 -18.79 21.17 19.80
N SER A 385 -18.37 21.31 21.06
CA SER A 385 -19.24 21.70 22.18
C SER A 385 -19.85 23.10 22.06
N GLY A 386 -19.30 23.96 21.19
CA GLY A 386 -19.82 25.30 20.90
C GLY A 386 -20.59 25.40 19.57
N ALA A 387 -20.90 24.28 18.93
CA ALA A 387 -21.67 24.29 17.68
C ALA A 387 -23.17 24.57 17.93
N PRO A 388 -23.91 25.15 16.96
CA PRO A 388 -25.33 25.48 17.12
C PRO A 388 -26.22 24.27 17.45
N GLU A 389 -25.93 23.12 16.84
CA GLU A 389 -26.62 21.85 17.08
C GLU A 389 -25.58 20.72 17.18
N PRO A 390 -24.98 20.50 18.37
CA PRO A 390 -23.94 19.50 18.54
C PRO A 390 -24.52 18.08 18.60
N GLY A 391 -23.78 17.10 18.08
CA GLY A 391 -24.12 15.67 18.20
C GLY A 391 -24.85 15.09 16.98
N ARG A 392 -24.93 15.84 15.88
CA ARG A 392 -25.54 15.37 14.63
C ARG A 392 -24.67 14.28 14.01
N CYS A 393 -25.27 13.13 13.71
CA CYS A 393 -24.51 11.92 13.40
C CYS A 393 -24.16 11.82 11.92
N VAL A 394 -22.90 11.56 11.59
CA VAL A 394 -22.45 11.24 10.22
C VAL A 394 -21.66 9.94 10.24
N ILE A 395 -22.04 8.99 9.40
CA ILE A 395 -21.30 7.75 9.18
C ILE A 395 -20.69 7.77 7.79
N MET A 396 -19.36 7.62 7.71
CA MET A 396 -18.67 7.51 6.43
C MET A 396 -18.35 6.06 6.09
N PHE A 397 -18.68 5.70 4.84
CA PHE A 397 -18.16 4.52 4.17
C PHE A 397 -16.99 4.96 3.28
N HIS A 398 -15.77 4.52 3.60
CA HIS A 398 -14.55 5.00 2.96
C HIS A 398 -14.23 4.35 1.61
N GLY A 399 -13.29 4.96 0.88
CA GLY A 399 -12.87 4.55 -0.47
C GLY A 399 -11.98 3.29 -0.52
N LEU A 400 -11.58 2.89 -1.72
CA LEU A 400 -10.81 1.66 -1.94
C LEU A 400 -9.35 1.79 -1.51
N LEU A 401 -8.75 2.96 -1.79
CA LEU A 401 -7.35 3.30 -1.51
C LEU A 401 -7.23 4.44 -0.48
N GLN A 402 -8.33 4.79 0.19
CA GLN A 402 -8.39 5.84 1.20
C GLN A 402 -8.99 5.29 2.48
N SER A 403 -8.48 5.74 3.62
CA SER A 403 -8.98 5.39 4.95
C SER A 403 -10.23 6.23 5.29
N PRO A 404 -10.95 5.91 6.38
CA PRO A 404 -12.00 6.79 6.91
C PRO A 404 -11.49 8.08 7.56
N GLU A 405 -10.17 8.28 7.60
CA GLU A 405 -9.55 9.42 8.26
C GLU A 405 -9.82 10.74 7.51
N LEU A 406 -9.97 11.83 8.25
CA LEU A 406 -10.26 13.15 7.71
C LEU A 406 -9.02 14.02 7.84
N SER A 407 -8.74 14.84 6.83
CA SER A 407 -7.74 15.90 6.93
C SER A 407 -8.15 16.94 7.97
N ASP A 408 -7.18 17.63 8.59
CA ASP A 408 -7.41 18.64 9.63
C ASP A 408 -8.46 19.67 9.22
N ARG A 409 -8.42 20.15 7.97
CA ARG A 409 -9.40 21.11 7.46
C ARG A 409 -10.82 20.54 7.40
N THR A 410 -10.96 19.27 7.05
CA THR A 410 -12.27 18.60 7.01
C THR A 410 -12.77 18.29 8.42
N GLN A 411 -11.90 17.81 9.31
CA GLN A 411 -12.23 17.65 10.72
C GLN A 411 -12.73 18.96 11.32
N HIS A 412 -12.03 20.07 11.05
CA HIS A 412 -12.40 21.39 11.55
C HIS A 412 -13.79 21.84 11.07
N ALA A 413 -14.09 21.67 9.77
CA ALA A 413 -15.39 22.01 9.20
C ALA A 413 -16.53 21.21 9.85
N PHE A 414 -16.39 19.88 9.93
CA PHE A 414 -17.38 19.01 10.56
C PHE A 414 -17.60 19.34 12.04
N ARG A 415 -16.50 19.57 12.78
CA ARG A 415 -16.55 19.92 14.20
C ARG A 415 -17.24 21.25 14.44
N ARG A 416 -16.93 22.27 13.65
CA ARG A 416 -17.58 23.60 13.71
C ARG A 416 -19.07 23.50 13.38
N ALA A 417 -19.42 22.67 12.42
CA ALA A 417 -20.80 22.35 12.08
C ALA A 417 -21.48 21.42 13.11
N GLY A 418 -20.84 21.04 14.22
CA GLY A 418 -21.49 20.25 15.27
C GLY A 418 -21.75 18.79 14.90
N TYR A 419 -21.11 18.28 13.86
CA TYR A 419 -21.24 16.87 13.47
C TYR A 419 -20.35 15.98 14.34
N HIS A 420 -20.97 14.91 14.87
CA HIS A 420 -20.30 13.76 15.45
C HIS A 420 -20.11 12.74 14.32
N PHE A 421 -18.86 12.53 13.94
CA PHE A 421 -18.48 11.73 12.79
C PHE A 421 -17.85 10.40 13.21
N ILE A 422 -18.26 9.34 12.53
CA ILE A 422 -17.62 8.03 12.60
C ILE A 422 -17.33 7.57 11.17
N GLY A 423 -16.11 7.08 10.94
CA GLY A 423 -15.79 6.36 9.72
C GLY A 423 -15.22 4.99 10.08
N VAL A 424 -15.89 3.93 9.64
CA VAL A 424 -15.56 2.55 10.01
C VAL A 424 -14.66 1.94 8.94
N SER A 425 -13.56 1.30 9.33
CA SER A 425 -12.73 0.59 8.35
C SER A 425 -13.44 -0.66 7.85
N LYS A 426 -13.37 -0.87 6.55
CA LYS A 426 -13.84 -2.09 5.88
C LYS A 426 -13.23 -3.36 6.51
N PRO A 427 -13.92 -4.51 6.42
CA PRO A 427 -13.38 -5.78 6.88
C PRO A 427 -12.01 -6.09 6.26
N GLY A 428 -11.00 -6.32 7.10
CA GLY A 428 -9.63 -6.62 6.67
C GLY A 428 -8.77 -5.40 6.29
N TYR A 429 -9.32 -4.19 6.34
CA TYR A 429 -8.56 -2.95 6.18
C TYR A 429 -8.06 -2.44 7.54
N GLY A 430 -6.89 -1.79 7.54
CA GLY A 430 -6.27 -1.28 8.77
C GLY A 430 -6.10 -2.39 9.80
N ALA A 431 -6.73 -2.22 10.97
CA ALA A 431 -6.77 -3.21 12.04
C ALA A 431 -8.14 -3.90 12.17
N SER A 432 -9.06 -3.75 11.20
CA SER A 432 -10.33 -4.47 11.24
C SER A 432 -10.16 -5.93 10.82
N ALA A 433 -10.79 -6.83 11.57
CA ALA A 433 -10.83 -8.26 11.26
C ALA A 433 -11.39 -8.52 9.85
N ARG A 434 -10.85 -9.53 9.15
CA ARG A 434 -11.31 -9.92 7.82
C ARG A 434 -12.77 -10.37 7.83
N ALA A 435 -13.49 -10.17 6.73
CA ALA A 435 -14.84 -10.69 6.59
C ALA A 435 -14.83 -12.24 6.60
N PRO A 436 -15.78 -12.89 7.29
CA PRO A 436 -16.03 -14.31 7.08
C PRO A 436 -16.56 -14.57 5.66
N ARG A 437 -16.51 -15.84 5.22
CA ARG A 437 -17.07 -16.24 3.91
C ARG A 437 -18.57 -15.99 3.80
N ASP A 438 -19.30 -16.19 4.89
CA ASP A 438 -20.73 -15.96 5.05
C ASP A 438 -20.90 -15.07 6.30
N PRO A 439 -21.60 -13.91 6.22
CA PRO A 439 -22.45 -13.43 5.12
C PRO A 439 -21.70 -12.71 3.98
N GLY A 440 -20.37 -12.71 3.98
CA GLY A 440 -19.56 -12.07 2.94
C GLY A 440 -19.23 -10.61 3.25
N PHE A 441 -18.48 -9.96 2.35
CA PHE A 441 -17.80 -8.69 2.60
C PHE A 441 -18.73 -7.52 2.91
N ILE A 442 -19.64 -7.18 1.99
CA ILE A 442 -20.54 -6.02 2.14
C ILE A 442 -21.44 -6.18 3.37
N ARG A 443 -22.07 -7.35 3.54
CA ARG A 443 -22.96 -7.57 4.69
C ARG A 443 -22.20 -7.44 6.01
N THR A 444 -20.99 -8.01 6.10
CA THR A 444 -20.13 -7.84 7.26
C THR A 444 -19.81 -6.37 7.53
N TYR A 445 -19.48 -5.60 6.49
CA TYR A 445 -19.17 -4.18 6.63
C TYR A 445 -20.37 -3.36 7.14
N LEU A 446 -21.58 -3.64 6.65
CA LEU A 446 -22.82 -3.02 7.13
C LEU A 446 -23.09 -3.36 8.60
N ASP A 447 -22.95 -4.63 8.98
CA ASP A 447 -23.19 -5.09 10.35
C ASP A 447 -22.16 -4.52 11.33
N ASP A 448 -20.87 -4.51 10.95
CA ASP A 448 -19.80 -3.87 11.71
C ASP A 448 -20.10 -2.37 11.89
N THR A 449 -20.54 -1.69 10.83
CA THR A 449 -20.90 -0.26 10.88
C THR A 449 -22.08 0.02 11.80
N ARG A 450 -23.16 -0.79 11.73
CA ARG A 450 -24.33 -0.66 12.63
C ARG A 450 -23.94 -0.83 14.09
N ARG A 451 -23.05 -1.78 14.39
CA ARG A 451 -22.57 -2.03 15.76
C ARG A 451 -21.73 -0.87 16.28
N VAL A 452 -20.85 -0.31 15.46
CA VAL A 452 -20.09 0.90 15.83
C VAL A 452 -21.04 2.09 16.04
N ALA A 453 -22.01 2.30 15.16
CA ALA A 453 -23.01 3.36 15.30
C ALA A 453 -23.80 3.24 16.63
N ALA A 454 -24.29 2.03 16.93
CA ALA A 454 -25.01 1.74 18.18
C ALA A 454 -24.12 1.96 19.42
N ARG A 455 -22.84 1.58 19.37
CA ARG A 455 -21.86 1.76 20.45
C ARG A 455 -21.65 3.23 20.84
N HIS A 456 -21.82 4.14 19.88
CA HIS A 456 -21.74 5.60 20.06
C HIS A 456 -23.10 6.29 20.19
N GLY A 457 -24.20 5.53 20.19
CA GLY A 457 -25.54 6.07 20.35
C GLY A 457 -26.04 6.88 19.15
N PHE A 458 -25.53 6.60 17.94
CA PHE A 458 -25.93 7.31 16.73
C PHE A 458 -27.40 7.04 16.43
N LYS A 459 -28.16 8.10 16.16
CA LYS A 459 -29.56 8.02 15.76
C LYS A 459 -29.73 8.77 14.46
N ARG A 460 -30.33 8.13 13.47
CA ARG A 460 -30.59 8.69 12.14
C ARG A 460 -29.37 9.42 11.56
N PRO A 461 -28.23 8.74 11.40
CA PRO A 461 -27.05 9.37 10.81
C PRO A 461 -27.30 9.75 9.35
N VAL A 462 -26.65 10.81 8.89
CA VAL A 462 -26.43 10.99 7.45
C VAL A 462 -25.32 10.02 7.03
N LEU A 463 -25.57 9.27 5.96
CA LEU A 463 -24.59 8.38 5.37
C LEU A 463 -23.72 9.16 4.37
N LEU A 464 -22.40 9.05 4.49
CA LEU A 464 -21.44 9.62 3.55
C LEU A 464 -20.77 8.50 2.77
N GLY A 465 -21.21 8.29 1.53
CA GLY A 465 -20.58 7.35 0.59
C GLY A 465 -19.40 8.00 -0.12
N HIS A 466 -18.18 7.63 0.27
CA HIS A 466 -16.95 8.18 -0.32
C HIS A 466 -16.29 7.16 -1.24
N LEU A 467 -16.08 7.53 -2.51
CA LEU A 467 -15.52 6.65 -3.54
C LEU A 467 -16.20 5.27 -3.57
N PHE A 468 -15.43 4.17 -3.43
CA PHE A 468 -15.92 2.79 -3.35
C PHE A 468 -16.81 2.50 -2.14
N GLY A 469 -16.84 3.37 -1.12
CA GLY A 469 -17.80 3.26 -0.04
C GLY A 469 -19.24 3.54 -0.46
N ALA A 470 -19.45 4.08 -1.66
CA ALA A 470 -20.77 4.35 -2.23
C ALA A 470 -21.69 3.11 -2.22
N GLN A 471 -21.21 1.93 -2.60
CA GLN A 471 -22.02 0.72 -2.62
C GLN A 471 -22.57 0.38 -1.22
N ALA A 472 -21.70 0.38 -0.20
CA ALA A 472 -22.13 0.10 1.16
C ALA A 472 -23.12 1.17 1.68
N ALA A 473 -22.92 2.44 1.33
CA ALA A 473 -23.84 3.51 1.70
C ALA A 473 -25.23 3.35 1.04
N VAL A 474 -25.27 2.92 -0.23
CA VAL A 474 -26.53 2.57 -0.94
C VAL A 474 -27.22 1.42 -0.23
N GLU A 475 -26.50 0.32 0.01
CA GLU A 475 -27.08 -0.87 0.64
C GLU A 475 -27.63 -0.56 2.04
N TYR A 476 -26.91 0.23 2.84
CA TYR A 476 -27.41 0.67 4.15
C TYR A 476 -28.68 1.52 4.01
N GLY A 477 -28.67 2.53 3.13
CA GLY A 477 -29.80 3.44 2.94
C GLY A 477 -31.05 2.76 2.39
N VAL A 478 -30.89 1.71 1.57
CA VAL A 478 -31.98 0.90 1.03
C VAL A 478 -32.52 -0.10 2.06
N GLU A 479 -31.65 -0.73 2.86
CA GLU A 479 -32.07 -1.71 3.88
C GLU A 479 -32.80 -1.06 5.06
N THR A 480 -32.41 0.15 5.44
CA THR A 480 -32.91 0.82 6.66
C THR A 480 -33.20 2.31 6.42
N PRO A 481 -34.13 2.67 5.51
CA PRO A 481 -34.40 4.06 5.16
C PRO A 481 -34.94 4.89 6.32
N ASP A 482 -35.70 4.27 7.24
CA ASP A 482 -36.28 4.95 8.42
C ASP A 482 -35.24 5.23 9.53
N GLU A 483 -34.06 4.62 9.44
CA GLU A 483 -32.99 4.74 10.45
C GLU A 483 -31.86 5.69 10.04
N VAL A 484 -32.01 6.42 8.93
CA VAL A 484 -30.97 7.31 8.39
C VAL A 484 -31.57 8.64 7.96
N SER A 485 -30.79 9.72 8.07
CA SER A 485 -31.28 11.07 7.75
C SER A 485 -31.15 11.48 6.29
N GLY A 486 -30.45 10.67 5.51
CA GLY A 486 -30.13 10.98 4.12
C GLY A 486 -28.78 10.44 3.71
N LEU A 487 -28.46 10.63 2.44
CA LEU A 487 -27.27 10.10 1.80
C LEU A 487 -26.54 11.19 1.02
N VAL A 488 -25.24 11.34 1.29
CA VAL A 488 -24.35 12.20 0.52
C VAL A 488 -23.29 11.34 -0.14
N PHE A 489 -23.18 11.43 -1.46
CA PHE A 489 -22.03 10.88 -2.17
C PHE A 489 -21.00 11.97 -2.40
N CYS A 490 -19.75 11.64 -2.09
CA CYS A 490 -18.60 12.47 -2.40
C CYS A 490 -17.67 11.67 -3.32
N SER A 491 -17.61 12.06 -4.60
CA SER A 491 -16.82 11.38 -5.63
C SER A 491 -17.11 9.87 -5.72
N GLY A 492 -18.37 9.47 -5.52
CA GLY A 492 -18.79 8.06 -5.40
C GLY A 492 -18.43 7.22 -6.62
N TYR A 493 -18.12 5.93 -6.39
CA TYR A 493 -17.97 4.93 -7.45
C TYR A 493 -19.33 4.29 -7.79
N TYR A 494 -19.56 3.99 -9.07
CA TYR A 494 -20.78 3.35 -9.59
C TYR A 494 -20.42 2.23 -10.57
N PRO A 495 -21.28 1.20 -10.76
CA PRO A 495 -21.00 0.07 -11.64
C PRO A 495 -20.71 0.55 -13.07
N LEU A 496 -19.63 0.05 -13.66
CA LEU A 496 -19.27 0.36 -15.06
C LEU A 496 -20.32 -0.16 -16.05
N GLN A 497 -21.09 -1.17 -15.65
CA GLN A 497 -22.18 -1.76 -16.39
C GLN A 497 -23.36 -0.79 -16.64
N ILE A 498 -23.45 0.32 -15.88
CA ILE A 498 -24.45 1.38 -16.09
C ILE A 498 -24.34 1.98 -17.49
N ALA A 499 -23.13 2.09 -18.02
CA ALA A 499 -22.85 2.69 -19.31
C ALA A 499 -21.62 2.02 -19.95
N GLU A 500 -21.87 1.10 -20.87
CA GLU A 500 -20.84 0.49 -21.71
C GLU A 500 -20.00 1.60 -22.37
N ASN A 501 -18.67 1.46 -22.36
CA ASN A 501 -17.67 2.43 -22.88
C ASN A 501 -17.32 3.64 -21.99
N LEU A 502 -17.97 3.88 -20.84
CA LEU A 502 -17.56 4.96 -19.92
C LEU A 502 -16.54 4.46 -18.90
N MET A 503 -15.32 4.27 -19.38
CA MET A 503 -14.19 3.88 -18.53
C MET A 503 -13.62 5.07 -17.75
N PRO A 504 -12.89 4.80 -16.64
CA PRO A 504 -12.05 5.79 -15.98
C PRO A 504 -11.12 6.50 -16.98
N ILE A 505 -10.79 7.74 -16.66
CA ILE A 505 -9.93 8.55 -17.52
C ILE A 505 -8.47 8.16 -17.27
N GLY A 506 -8.04 7.99 -16.01
CA GLY A 506 -6.66 7.61 -15.65
C GLY A 506 -6.29 6.17 -16.04
N ALA A 507 -5.05 5.97 -16.50
CA ALA A 507 -4.56 4.68 -17.00
C ALA A 507 -4.63 3.56 -15.95
N VAL A 508 -4.07 3.85 -14.76
CA VAL A 508 -4.02 2.92 -13.62
C VAL A 508 -5.45 2.56 -13.20
N GLN A 509 -6.32 3.55 -13.04
CA GLN A 509 -7.72 3.34 -12.67
C GLN A 509 -8.47 2.57 -13.74
N LYS A 510 -8.28 2.89 -15.01
CA LYS A 510 -8.94 2.24 -16.14
C LYS A 510 -8.65 0.75 -16.16
N LEU A 511 -7.39 0.35 -16.03
CA LEU A 511 -7.01 -1.06 -16.01
C LEU A 511 -7.43 -1.76 -14.72
N ALA A 512 -7.24 -1.13 -13.56
CA ALA A 512 -7.61 -1.72 -12.28
C ALA A 512 -9.12 -2.00 -12.19
N MET A 513 -9.95 -1.07 -12.68
CA MET A 513 -11.40 -1.18 -12.60
C MET A 513 -11.99 -2.04 -13.74
N SER A 514 -11.46 -1.94 -14.96
CA SER A 514 -11.95 -2.77 -16.08
C SER A 514 -11.57 -4.24 -15.91
N SER A 515 -10.37 -4.55 -15.39
CA SER A 515 -9.97 -5.94 -15.11
C SER A 515 -10.93 -6.64 -14.14
N GLY A 516 -11.43 -5.94 -13.10
CA GLY A 516 -12.37 -6.52 -12.14
C GLY A 516 -13.69 -7.00 -12.77
N VAL A 517 -14.09 -6.41 -13.89
CA VAL A 517 -15.30 -6.77 -14.65
C VAL A 517 -14.98 -7.78 -15.76
N CYS A 518 -13.84 -7.62 -16.44
CA CYS A 518 -13.54 -8.33 -17.69
C CYS A 518 -12.63 -9.56 -17.55
N SER A 519 -11.74 -9.61 -16.56
CA SER A 519 -10.88 -10.76 -16.27
C SER A 519 -10.42 -10.77 -14.81
N TRP A 520 -10.94 -11.72 -14.05
CA TRP A 520 -10.56 -11.89 -12.66
C TRP A 520 -9.07 -12.24 -12.50
N ALA A 521 -8.49 -13.00 -13.43
CA ALA A 521 -7.07 -13.32 -13.41
C ALA A 521 -6.20 -12.05 -13.54
N ALA A 522 -6.53 -11.17 -14.49
CA ALA A 522 -5.86 -9.89 -14.65
C ALA A 522 -6.04 -9.00 -13.42
N HIS A 523 -7.26 -8.99 -12.85
CA HIS A 523 -7.55 -8.20 -11.65
C HIS A 523 -6.73 -8.66 -10.45
N GLN A 524 -6.61 -9.97 -10.23
CA GLN A 524 -5.79 -10.52 -9.15
C GLN A 524 -4.32 -10.16 -9.32
N PHE A 525 -3.78 -10.30 -10.54
CA PHE A 525 -2.41 -9.88 -10.84
C PHE A 525 -2.22 -8.39 -10.57
N ILE A 526 -3.05 -7.51 -11.14
CA ILE A 526 -2.94 -6.05 -10.96
C ILE A 526 -3.06 -5.66 -9.48
N ALA A 527 -3.99 -6.26 -8.73
CA ALA A 527 -4.19 -5.97 -7.31
C ALA A 527 -3.01 -6.41 -6.45
N HIS A 528 -2.53 -7.65 -6.64
CA HIS A 528 -1.37 -8.15 -5.89
C HIS A 528 -0.12 -7.31 -6.15
N THR A 529 0.15 -7.04 -7.42
CA THR A 529 1.32 -6.28 -7.86
C THR A 529 1.23 -4.81 -7.44
N GLY A 530 0.07 -4.17 -7.65
CA GLY A 530 -0.16 -2.77 -7.31
C GLY A 530 -0.11 -2.52 -5.80
N LEU A 531 -0.68 -3.40 -4.98
CA LEU A 531 -0.62 -3.24 -3.52
C LEU A 531 0.76 -3.56 -2.94
N ALA A 532 1.51 -4.48 -3.55
CA ALA A 532 2.92 -4.66 -3.21
C ALA A 532 3.71 -3.38 -3.52
N TYR A 533 3.53 -2.81 -4.71
CA TYR A 533 4.16 -1.54 -5.09
C TYR A 533 3.75 -0.37 -4.18
N LEU A 534 2.48 -0.29 -3.75
CA LEU A 534 2.07 0.74 -2.79
C LEU A 534 2.76 0.57 -1.42
N ARG A 535 2.94 -0.69 -0.98
CA ARG A 535 3.47 -0.99 0.35
C ARG A 535 4.98 -0.78 0.49
N TYR A 536 5.75 -0.93 -0.59
CA TYR A 536 7.20 -1.07 -0.50
C TYR A 536 8.01 0.09 -1.13
N GLY A 537 7.40 1.25 -1.36
CA GLY A 537 8.08 2.49 -1.80
C GLY A 537 7.37 3.27 -2.91
N GLY A 538 6.35 2.68 -3.54
CA GLY A 538 5.81 3.19 -4.79
C GLY A 538 4.68 4.19 -4.60
N THR A 539 4.37 4.52 -3.35
CA THR A 539 3.21 5.31 -2.96
C THR A 539 3.16 6.65 -3.69
N GLN A 540 4.24 7.45 -3.66
CA GLN A 540 4.22 8.77 -4.29
C GLN A 540 4.05 8.69 -5.81
N ARG A 541 4.80 7.81 -6.47
CA ARG A 541 4.69 7.61 -7.94
C ARG A 541 3.33 7.08 -8.34
N TYR A 542 2.76 6.19 -7.54
CA TYR A 542 1.41 5.68 -7.75
C TYR A 542 0.37 6.80 -7.65
N LEU A 543 0.46 7.65 -6.62
CA LEU A 543 -0.42 8.80 -6.46
C LEU A 543 -0.27 9.81 -7.60
N ASP A 544 0.95 10.10 -8.02
CA ASP A 544 1.22 10.95 -9.18
C ASP A 544 0.60 10.36 -10.46
N ALA A 545 0.69 9.04 -10.64
CA ALA A 545 0.06 8.33 -11.75
C ALA A 545 -1.48 8.36 -11.68
N LEU A 546 -2.07 8.23 -10.49
CA LEU A 546 -3.51 8.38 -10.29
C LEU A 546 -3.98 9.81 -10.63
N ALA A 547 -3.18 10.81 -10.27
CA ALA A 547 -3.48 12.21 -10.48
C ALA A 547 -3.21 12.69 -11.92
N GLU A 548 -2.41 11.97 -12.71
CA GLU A 548 -1.81 12.41 -13.99
C GLU A 548 -2.80 13.13 -14.93
N ARG A 549 -4.04 12.61 -15.03
CA ARG A 549 -5.09 13.12 -15.94
C ARG A 549 -6.05 14.13 -15.30
N SER A 550 -5.76 14.63 -14.10
CA SER A 550 -6.49 15.72 -13.44
C SER A 550 -5.54 16.84 -13.03
N ALA A 551 -5.73 18.05 -13.57
CA ALA A 551 -4.93 19.20 -13.15
C ALA A 551 -5.17 19.56 -11.68
N ALA A 552 -6.41 19.39 -11.21
CA ALA A 552 -6.78 19.60 -9.81
C ALA A 552 -6.03 18.62 -8.91
N ASP A 553 -6.12 17.31 -9.17
CA ASP A 553 -5.47 16.32 -8.30
C ASP A 553 -3.94 16.40 -8.37
N ARG A 554 -3.33 16.71 -9.53
CA ARG A 554 -1.87 16.93 -9.61
C ARG A 554 -1.40 18.09 -8.73
N LYS A 555 -2.20 19.15 -8.60
CA LYS A 555 -1.88 20.26 -7.70
C LYS A 555 -1.89 19.81 -6.25
N LEU A 556 -2.80 18.90 -5.88
CA LEU A 556 -2.92 18.35 -4.53
C LEU A 556 -1.75 17.46 -4.15
N MET A 557 -1.02 16.88 -5.11
CA MET A 557 0.23 16.14 -4.80
C MET A 557 1.33 17.04 -4.19
N LYS A 558 1.13 18.36 -4.22
CA LYS A 558 1.99 19.36 -3.55
C LYS A 558 1.39 19.87 -2.23
N ASP A 559 0.15 19.52 -1.92
CA ASP A 559 -0.53 19.86 -0.68
C ASP A 559 -0.20 18.80 0.38
N PHE A 560 0.63 19.18 1.34
CA PHE A 560 1.20 18.24 2.30
C PHE A 560 0.15 17.50 3.13
N GLU A 561 -0.89 18.21 3.60
CA GLU A 561 -1.96 17.62 4.41
C GLU A 561 -2.74 16.57 3.60
N ILE A 562 -3.00 16.87 2.32
CA ILE A 562 -3.70 15.96 1.41
C ILE A 562 -2.81 14.77 1.05
N CYS A 563 -1.52 14.98 0.78
CA CYS A 563 -0.61 13.87 0.56
C CYS A 563 -0.54 12.95 1.79
N ALA A 564 -0.40 13.50 2.98
CA ALA A 564 -0.31 12.71 4.21
C ALA A 564 -1.57 11.83 4.43
N ILE A 565 -2.77 12.37 4.21
CA ILE A 565 -4.02 11.60 4.34
C ILE A 565 -4.15 10.52 3.26
N LEU A 566 -3.71 10.79 2.03
CA LEU A 566 -3.72 9.80 0.95
C LEU A 566 -2.74 8.67 1.23
N HIS A 567 -1.53 8.98 1.70
CA HIS A 567 -0.52 7.98 2.07
C HIS A 567 -1.01 7.11 3.24
N ALA A 568 -1.65 7.71 4.25
CA ALA A 568 -2.30 6.96 5.33
C ALA A 568 -3.40 6.03 4.81
N GLY A 569 -4.20 6.48 3.84
CA GLY A 569 -5.18 5.66 3.14
C GLY A 569 -4.59 4.44 2.43
N LEU A 570 -3.45 4.63 1.77
CA LEU A 570 -2.74 3.56 1.09
C LEU A 570 -2.12 2.57 2.08
N ARG A 571 -1.55 3.03 3.19
CA ARG A 571 -1.07 2.16 4.29
C ARG A 571 -2.23 1.36 4.89
N HIS A 572 -3.34 2.02 5.17
CA HIS A 572 -4.55 1.41 5.72
C HIS A 572 -5.06 0.28 4.82
N THR A 573 -4.99 0.46 3.50
CA THR A 573 -5.38 -0.56 2.52
C THR A 573 -4.37 -1.71 2.40
N THR A 574 -3.07 -1.40 2.48
CA THR A 574 -1.99 -2.35 2.15
C THR A 574 -1.46 -3.16 3.33
N ILE A 575 -1.67 -2.71 4.57
CA ILE A 575 -1.04 -3.30 5.77
C ILE A 575 -1.36 -4.79 5.95
N MET A 576 -2.56 -5.23 5.54
CA MET A 576 -3.00 -6.64 5.60
C MET A 576 -2.81 -7.42 4.28
N GLY A 577 -2.11 -6.83 3.32
CA GLY A 577 -1.91 -7.34 1.96
C GLY A 577 -3.17 -7.27 1.10
N ALA A 578 -3.14 -7.91 -0.08
CA ALA A 578 -4.18 -7.76 -1.09
C ALA A 578 -5.52 -8.44 -0.80
N SER A 579 -5.63 -9.23 0.27
CA SER A 579 -6.82 -10.05 0.51
C SER A 579 -8.09 -9.24 0.74
N ALA A 580 -8.00 -8.12 1.47
CA ALA A 580 -9.16 -7.30 1.78
C ALA A 580 -9.59 -6.47 0.56
N PHE A 581 -8.62 -5.91 -0.18
CA PHE A 581 -8.85 -5.23 -1.45
C PHE A 581 -9.55 -6.13 -2.46
N LEU A 582 -9.09 -7.37 -2.64
CA LEU A 582 -9.72 -8.33 -3.54
C LEU A 582 -11.15 -8.70 -3.11
N ALA A 583 -11.42 -8.77 -1.80
CA ALA A 583 -12.77 -9.03 -1.31
C ALA A 583 -13.70 -7.83 -1.55
N ASP A 584 -13.19 -6.60 -1.40
CA ASP A 584 -13.92 -5.36 -1.69
C ASP A 584 -14.26 -5.25 -3.18
N THR A 585 -13.28 -5.45 -4.06
CA THR A 585 -13.48 -5.36 -5.51
C THR A 585 -14.30 -6.53 -6.07
N ASP A 586 -14.21 -7.74 -5.51
CA ASP A 586 -15.11 -8.86 -5.86
C ASP A 586 -16.56 -8.55 -5.48
N ALA A 587 -16.79 -7.90 -4.34
CA ALA A 587 -18.14 -7.50 -3.93
C ALA A 587 -18.72 -6.37 -4.82
N GLY A 588 -17.85 -5.50 -5.33
CA GLY A 588 -18.21 -4.39 -6.21
C GLY A 588 -18.27 -4.70 -7.70
N ARG A 589 -17.80 -5.87 -8.16
CA ARG A 589 -17.72 -6.19 -9.60
C ARG A 589 -19.06 -6.56 -10.25
N HIS A 590 -20.05 -6.94 -9.45
CA HIS A 590 -21.38 -7.27 -9.94
C HIS A 590 -22.19 -6.00 -10.20
N ASP A 591 -23.12 -6.02 -11.15
CA ASP A 591 -23.98 -4.88 -11.40
C ASP A 591 -24.99 -4.70 -10.26
N TRP A 592 -24.83 -3.62 -9.50
CA TRP A 592 -25.74 -3.20 -8.43
C TRP A 592 -26.53 -1.94 -8.81
N SER A 593 -26.57 -1.56 -10.09
CA SER A 593 -27.15 -0.30 -10.53
C SER A 593 -28.65 -0.17 -10.28
N ASP A 594 -29.38 -1.28 -10.20
CA ASP A 594 -30.80 -1.30 -9.83
C ASP A 594 -31.04 -0.86 -8.37
N ARG A 595 -30.03 -0.96 -7.51
CA ARG A 595 -30.12 -0.49 -6.12
C ARG A 595 -30.22 1.02 -6.03
N LEU A 596 -29.66 1.76 -7.00
CA LEU A 596 -29.76 3.22 -7.05
C LEU A 596 -31.22 3.69 -7.14
N ALA A 597 -32.04 2.96 -7.90
CA ALA A 597 -33.47 3.26 -8.05
C ALA A 597 -34.31 2.94 -6.80
N GLN A 598 -33.75 2.17 -5.85
CA GLN A 598 -34.42 1.80 -4.60
C GLN A 598 -34.17 2.79 -3.46
N ILE A 599 -33.28 3.78 -3.66
CA ILE A 599 -32.98 4.80 -2.66
C ILE A 599 -34.20 5.72 -2.51
N ALA A 600 -34.84 5.65 -1.34
CA ALA A 600 -36.03 6.44 -1.00
C ALA A 600 -35.71 7.67 -0.12
N ILE A 601 -34.48 7.77 0.39
CA ILE A 601 -34.04 8.83 1.31
C ILE A 601 -33.48 10.06 0.58
N PRO A 602 -33.53 11.27 1.18
CA PRO A 602 -32.95 12.47 0.58
C PRO A 602 -31.48 12.26 0.21
N THR A 603 -31.14 12.54 -1.05
CA THR A 603 -29.81 12.23 -1.60
C THR A 603 -29.20 13.44 -2.31
N VAL A 604 -27.92 13.70 -2.01
CA VAL A 604 -27.07 14.68 -2.72
C VAL A 604 -25.81 13.97 -3.24
N MET A 605 -25.43 14.28 -4.47
CA MET A 605 -24.22 13.77 -5.12
C MET A 605 -23.30 14.93 -5.50
N LEU A 606 -22.08 14.94 -4.98
CA LEU A 606 -21.01 15.89 -5.32
C LEU A 606 -19.93 15.17 -6.12
N HIS A 607 -19.58 15.66 -7.31
CA HIS A 607 -18.60 15.03 -8.19
C HIS A 607 -17.72 16.05 -8.91
N GLY A 608 -16.41 15.82 -9.00
CA GLY A 608 -15.50 16.71 -9.72
C GLY A 608 -15.58 16.51 -11.24
N ASP A 609 -15.58 17.59 -12.03
CA ASP A 609 -15.62 17.54 -13.50
C ASP A 609 -14.34 16.98 -14.14
N THR A 610 -13.25 16.93 -13.36
CA THR A 610 -11.94 16.39 -13.78
C THR A 610 -11.53 15.15 -12.99
N ASP A 611 -12.48 14.46 -12.32
CA ASP A 611 -12.20 13.21 -11.59
C ASP A 611 -11.58 12.16 -12.54
N PRO A 612 -10.32 11.72 -12.30
CA PRO A 612 -9.64 10.78 -13.19
C PRO A 612 -10.09 9.33 -12.99
N ALA A 613 -10.70 9.00 -11.85
CA ALA A 613 -11.09 7.65 -11.47
C ALA A 613 -12.53 7.33 -11.84
N VAL A 614 -13.47 8.25 -11.60
CA VAL A 614 -14.87 8.08 -11.93
C VAL A 614 -15.26 9.10 -12.99
N ASN A 615 -15.56 8.60 -14.19
CA ASN A 615 -16.00 9.44 -15.29
C ASN A 615 -17.22 10.30 -14.87
N PRO A 616 -17.16 11.65 -14.97
CA PRO A 616 -18.28 12.51 -14.54
C PRO A 616 -19.59 12.20 -15.25
N LYS A 617 -19.54 11.73 -16.50
CA LYS A 617 -20.74 11.29 -17.23
C LYS A 617 -21.37 10.05 -16.59
N LEU A 618 -20.57 9.11 -16.10
CA LEU A 618 -21.05 7.94 -15.38
C LEU A 618 -21.73 8.35 -14.07
N ALA A 619 -21.11 9.27 -13.31
CA ALA A 619 -21.69 9.81 -12.08
C ALA A 619 -23.04 10.50 -12.33
N ARG A 620 -23.16 11.25 -13.42
CA ARG A 620 -24.42 11.89 -13.84
C ARG A 620 -25.52 10.89 -14.19
N ILE A 621 -25.17 9.80 -14.89
CA ILE A 621 -26.13 8.73 -15.21
C ILE A 621 -26.57 8.00 -13.93
N ALA A 622 -25.64 7.73 -13.01
CA ALA A 622 -25.96 7.15 -11.71
C ALA A 622 -26.92 8.05 -10.92
N ALA A 623 -26.66 9.37 -10.89
CA ALA A 623 -27.55 10.33 -10.26
C ALA A 623 -28.96 10.32 -10.85
N SER A 624 -29.10 10.22 -12.18
CA SER A 624 -30.42 10.18 -12.83
C SER A 624 -31.23 8.92 -12.53
N ARG A 625 -30.61 7.88 -11.98
CA ARG A 625 -31.30 6.66 -11.53
C ARG A 625 -31.87 6.81 -10.12
N ILE A 626 -31.45 7.82 -9.36
CA ILE A 626 -31.93 8.07 -7.99
C ILE A 626 -33.04 9.12 -8.04
N THR A 627 -34.24 8.75 -7.60
CA THR A 627 -35.38 9.67 -7.60
C THR A 627 -35.14 10.82 -6.61
N GLY A 628 -35.28 12.07 -7.09
CA GLY A 628 -35.12 13.27 -6.25
C GLY A 628 -33.67 13.59 -5.86
N CYS A 629 -32.68 12.89 -6.44
CA CYS A 629 -31.27 13.17 -6.19
C CYS A 629 -30.86 14.55 -6.72
N ARG A 630 -30.24 15.35 -5.87
CA ARG A 630 -29.54 16.56 -6.29
C ARG A 630 -28.12 16.18 -6.71
N PHE A 631 -27.78 16.39 -7.98
CA PHE A 631 -26.42 16.24 -8.49
C PHE A 631 -25.75 17.59 -8.69
N GLU A 632 -24.56 17.79 -8.11
CA GLU A 632 -23.69 18.94 -8.35
C GLU A 632 -22.35 18.45 -8.92
N GLU A 633 -22.10 18.82 -10.17
CA GLU A 633 -20.78 18.68 -10.79
C GLU A 633 -19.95 19.93 -10.47
N ILE A 634 -18.79 19.73 -9.85
CA ILE A 634 -17.93 20.79 -9.33
C ILE A 634 -16.88 21.14 -10.40
N PRO A 635 -16.88 22.39 -10.92
CA PRO A 635 -15.92 22.82 -11.93
C PRO A 635 -14.48 22.83 -11.41
N GLU A 636 -13.54 22.46 -12.27
CA GLU A 636 -12.10 22.45 -12.01
C GLU A 636 -11.70 21.65 -10.75
N ALA A 637 -12.46 20.59 -10.44
CA ALA A 637 -12.24 19.76 -9.27
C ALA A 637 -12.05 18.29 -9.65
N GLY A 638 -11.14 17.63 -8.95
CA GLY A 638 -10.83 16.21 -9.12
C GLY A 638 -11.53 15.34 -8.09
N GLN A 639 -10.95 14.18 -7.80
CA GLN A 639 -11.56 13.17 -6.94
C GLN A 639 -11.61 13.59 -5.45
N GLN A 640 -10.68 14.42 -4.99
CA GLN A 640 -10.44 14.67 -3.56
C GLN A 640 -11.37 15.74 -2.93
N LEU A 641 -12.65 15.75 -3.29
CA LEU A 641 -13.63 16.74 -2.83
C LEU A 641 -13.83 16.75 -1.30
N LEU A 642 -13.76 15.58 -0.66
CA LEU A 642 -13.92 15.44 0.79
C LEU A 642 -12.93 16.32 1.57
N HIS A 643 -11.72 16.43 1.04
CA HIS A 643 -10.63 17.13 1.67
C HIS A 643 -10.41 18.54 1.10
N THR A 644 -10.77 18.78 -0.15
CA THR A 644 -10.56 20.09 -0.80
C THR A 644 -11.73 21.05 -0.62
N MET A 645 -12.95 20.54 -0.44
CA MET A 645 -14.17 21.35 -0.34
C MET A 645 -15.04 20.94 0.86
N PRO A 646 -14.50 20.88 2.09
CA PRO A 646 -15.23 20.35 3.24
C PRO A 646 -16.50 21.14 3.57
N GLU A 647 -16.51 22.46 3.34
CA GLU A 647 -17.70 23.30 3.55
C GLU A 647 -18.85 22.95 2.57
N LYS A 648 -18.54 22.52 1.34
CA LYS A 648 -19.57 22.03 0.40
C LYS A 648 -20.14 20.69 0.85
N VAL A 649 -19.28 19.80 1.37
CA VAL A 649 -19.72 18.51 1.92
C VAL A 649 -20.64 18.73 3.12
N VAL A 650 -20.26 19.61 4.04
CA VAL A 650 -21.10 20.00 5.19
C VAL A 650 -22.44 20.58 4.73
N ALA A 651 -22.45 21.45 3.72
CA ALA A 651 -23.69 22.02 3.17
C ALA A 651 -24.61 20.95 2.55
N ALA A 652 -24.05 19.94 1.88
CA ALA A 652 -24.82 18.81 1.35
C ALA A 652 -25.42 17.94 2.46
N ILE A 653 -24.68 17.71 3.55
CA ILE A 653 -25.17 16.99 4.74
C ILE A 653 -26.32 17.76 5.41
N ASP A 654 -26.17 19.09 5.56
CA ASP A 654 -27.23 19.96 6.07
C ASP A 654 -28.49 19.90 5.18
N GLU A 655 -28.34 19.85 3.86
CA GLU A 655 -29.44 19.82 2.90
C GLU A 655 -30.28 18.54 3.02
N VAL A 656 -29.65 17.37 3.02
CA VAL A 656 -30.39 16.09 3.09
C VAL A 656 -31.14 15.97 4.40
N ARG A 657 -30.55 16.45 5.50
CA ARG A 657 -31.17 16.42 6.83
C ARG A 657 -32.40 17.32 6.94
N ARG A 658 -32.35 18.54 6.36
CA ARG A 658 -33.51 19.47 6.39
C ARG A 658 -34.72 18.98 5.59
N ARG A 659 -34.53 18.03 4.67
CA ARG A 659 -35.64 17.45 3.89
C ARG A 659 -36.44 16.40 4.67
N GLU A 660 -36.01 16.05 5.88
CA GLU A 660 -36.75 15.16 6.79
C GLU A 660 -37.68 15.88 7.76
N GLU A 661 -37.43 17.18 8.02
CA GLU A 661 -38.29 18.06 8.83
C GLU A 661 -39.42 18.64 7.97
#